data_AF-A0A662UQR0-F1
#
_entry.id   AF-A0A662UQR0-F1
#
_cell.length_a   1.000
_cell.length_b   1.000
_cell.length_c   1.000
_cell.angle_alpha   90.00
_cell.angle_beta   90.00
_cell.angle_gamma   90.00
#
_symmetry.space_group_name_H-M   'P 1'
#
loop_
_entity.id
_entity.type
_entity.pdbx_description
1 polymer ?
#
loop_
_entity_poly.entity_id
_entity_poly.type
_entity_poly.pdbx_seq_one_letter_code
_entity_poly.pdbx_strand_id
1 'polypeptide(L)'
;MIPAVFRGLCPGGAELRTHERSPCIEEELVEVGKEFNRYVEFFESCLGSPPWEVQRMWARRVLSRRSFAAIAPTGVGKTVFGLITSYYFAARGWGPSYLIFPTSMLVDQAVGNLRRYEGSVGEPVRILHYRSGMGSAARREFLERLSSGEFDILVTTSQYLAKNHASIRRGVDKFSFVFVDDVDSFLRNSKNVDRVLTLMGFREEDVRNALSGEESWGSTDSVLVVSTATGRPGPRVSLFRRLLGFDVGILRRELLRNVADIYTRDEESLKRFMRGMGDGFFLFVPKMELAEEARRIVESLGYRAAVMRGYDEEAVEAFRTGELDALIGAARPYGVLVRGVDLPQRVRYVVFYGVPRFEMGLRDLDDMSDRGVAAIFSVIARGLDPEARRLAARLRRGATPWDLERARSILREVLSDRERMSQLSSGDITVLPEEGKIVIPDIRTYIQGSGRSSRLYPGGMTKGASLVWDRDRLLNAFLKRASAYDLEFAPLEEVDLDTLRREVDESRRSYGSLKTGYERAGLLKTALFIVESPNKAKTIAKFFGKPSRRIMDGIVAYEVTTGDYVLTIVASGGHVVDLATEGGYHGVLIEGDGERRLYVPIYSSIKRCLDCGHQFTDGSRCPRCGSLNLRDSLGNVVSMRRLSFEASRVIIGTDPDTEGEKISWDIYQLIKDAAGEVYRAEFHEVTKRAILEALNQLGEINESRVKAQVVRRIEDRWIGFELSYEVQRRFNRKNLSAGRAQTPTLGWIIERYEEHRRRKDLTVITGDGISIRVEGRISSPGARRARLVPLSVEEEVVAPPPPFTTDEMIREASRVLKLGARRAMDIAQSLFEAGLITYHRTDSTRVGDAGLRVAAEVLGDDFVPRRWGKGGAHECIRPTKPLSARELLDYMREGILT
;
A
#
# COMPACT_ATOMS: atom_id res chain seq x y z
N MET A 1 -25.00 20.75 9.56
CA MET A 1 -25.41 19.44 10.07
C MET A 1 -26.62 18.93 9.32
N ILE A 2 -26.50 17.77 8.69
CA ILE A 2 -27.57 17.13 7.90
C ILE A 2 -28.37 16.20 8.83
N PRO A 3 -29.70 16.39 8.99
CA PRO A 3 -30.53 15.52 9.82
C PRO A 3 -30.68 14.16 9.12
N ALA A 4 -30.47 13.07 9.87
CA ALA A 4 -30.65 11.70 9.42
C ALA A 4 -30.84 10.76 10.62
N VAL A 5 -31.43 9.60 10.36
CA VAL A 5 -31.55 8.50 11.32
C VAL A 5 -30.81 7.28 10.79
N PHE A 6 -29.98 6.67 11.62
CA PHE A 6 -29.25 5.44 11.36
C PHE A 6 -29.87 4.33 12.23
N ARG A 7 -30.75 3.51 11.64
CA ARG A 7 -31.58 2.53 12.36
C ARG A 7 -30.81 1.25 12.66
N GLY A 8 -30.74 0.86 13.93
CA GLY A 8 -30.18 -0.43 14.36
C GLY A 8 -28.68 -0.56 14.11
N LEU A 9 -27.97 0.56 14.01
CA LEU A 9 -26.55 0.57 13.70
C LEU A 9 -25.68 0.77 14.94
N CYS A 10 -26.21 1.25 16.06
CA CYS A 10 -25.46 1.39 17.30
C CYS A 10 -25.58 0.15 18.21
N PRO A 11 -24.68 0.01 19.21
CA PRO A 11 -24.72 -1.12 20.15
C PRO A 11 -26.11 -1.31 20.78
N GLY A 12 -26.49 -2.57 21.00
CA GLY A 12 -27.84 -2.92 21.48
C GLY A 12 -28.97 -2.69 20.48
N GLY A 13 -28.66 -2.36 19.22
CA GLY A 13 -29.66 -2.07 18.19
C GLY A 13 -30.26 -0.66 18.28
N ALA A 14 -29.61 0.25 18.99
CA ALA A 14 -30.08 1.62 19.14
C ALA A 14 -30.05 2.40 17.81
N GLU A 15 -30.97 3.36 17.69
CA GLU A 15 -30.98 4.32 16.58
C GLU A 15 -30.02 5.49 16.87
N LEU A 16 -29.28 5.90 15.84
CA LEU A 16 -28.47 7.12 15.89
C LEU A 16 -29.16 8.22 15.10
N ARG A 17 -29.58 9.29 15.79
CA ARG A 17 -30.10 10.51 15.17
C ARG A 17 -28.97 11.53 15.08
N THR A 18 -28.71 12.08 13.90
CA THR A 18 -27.61 13.05 13.74
C THR A 18 -27.92 14.40 14.38
N HIS A 19 -29.19 14.78 14.48
CA HIS A 19 -29.68 16.04 15.04
C HIS A 19 -29.96 15.98 16.56
N GLU A 20 -30.08 14.77 17.13
CA GLU A 20 -30.28 14.50 18.56
C GLU A 20 -29.35 13.36 18.98
N ARG A 21 -28.06 13.66 19.07
CA ARG A 21 -27.02 12.62 19.09
C ARG A 21 -26.78 12.04 20.48
N SER A 22 -27.03 10.73 20.62
CA SER A 22 -26.50 9.90 21.71
C SER A 22 -25.19 9.21 21.30
N PRO A 23 -24.28 8.90 22.24
CA PRO A 23 -23.03 8.19 21.93
C PRO A 23 -23.27 6.81 21.30
N CYS A 24 -22.62 6.55 20.17
CA CYS A 24 -22.66 5.28 19.44
C CYS A 24 -21.31 4.56 19.55
N ILE A 25 -21.04 3.98 20.72
CA ILE A 25 -19.78 3.29 21.03
C ILE A 25 -20.04 2.02 21.83
N GLU A 26 -19.32 0.94 21.53
CA GLU A 26 -19.40 -0.32 22.25
C GLU A 26 -18.96 -0.16 23.71
N GLU A 27 -19.72 -0.78 24.64
CA GLU A 27 -19.40 -0.76 26.07
C GLU A 27 -17.99 -1.28 26.36
N GLU A 28 -17.56 -2.33 25.64
CA GLU A 28 -16.18 -2.85 25.64
C GLU A 28 -15.14 -1.74 25.42
N LEU A 29 -15.35 -0.84 24.46
CA LEU A 29 -14.40 0.23 24.14
C LEU A 29 -14.38 1.32 25.21
N VAL A 30 -15.53 1.59 25.85
CA VAL A 30 -15.63 2.54 26.97
C VAL A 30 -14.85 2.02 28.17
N GLU A 31 -14.98 0.74 28.49
CA GLU A 31 -14.21 0.09 29.57
C GLU A 31 -12.72 0.10 29.30
N VAL A 32 -12.32 -0.29 28.08
CA VAL A 32 -10.91 -0.25 27.66
C VAL A 32 -10.38 1.19 27.69
N GLY A 33 -11.19 2.19 27.35
CA GLY A 33 -10.82 3.61 27.42
C GLY A 33 -10.49 4.06 28.84
N LYS A 34 -11.28 3.65 29.84
CA LYS A 34 -11.01 3.93 31.26
C LYS A 34 -9.71 3.28 31.72
N GLU A 35 -9.52 2.01 31.34
CA GLU A 35 -8.33 1.25 31.70
C GLU A 35 -7.06 1.76 30.99
N PHE A 36 -7.19 2.27 29.77
CA PHE A 36 -6.12 2.91 29.02
C PHE A 36 -5.58 4.15 29.74
N ASN A 37 -6.45 4.97 30.34
CA ASN A 37 -5.99 6.14 31.11
C ASN A 37 -5.14 5.72 32.32
N ARG A 38 -5.56 4.68 33.05
CA ARG A 38 -4.77 4.12 34.16
C ARG A 38 -3.43 3.56 33.68
N TYR A 39 -3.42 2.87 32.53
CA TYR A 39 -2.19 2.38 31.92
C TYR A 39 -1.24 3.53 31.57
N VAL A 40 -1.74 4.66 31.05
CA VAL A 40 -0.92 5.84 30.73
C VAL A 40 -0.28 6.42 32.00
N GLU A 41 -1.04 6.61 33.07
CA GLU A 41 -0.53 7.08 34.37
C GLU A 41 0.51 6.12 34.96
N PHE A 42 0.28 4.81 34.85
CA PHE A 42 1.22 3.78 35.27
C PHE A 42 2.52 3.82 34.45
N PHE A 43 2.41 3.98 33.13
CA PHE A 43 3.54 4.08 32.22
C PHE A 43 4.38 5.34 32.52
N GLU A 44 3.72 6.47 32.77
CA GLU A 44 4.36 7.72 33.21
C GLU A 44 5.10 7.54 34.53
N SER A 45 4.51 6.84 35.50
CA SER A 45 5.13 6.56 36.79
C SER A 45 6.40 5.70 36.66
N CYS A 46 6.46 4.82 35.66
CA CYS A 46 7.63 3.96 35.41
C CYS A 46 8.82 4.69 34.75
N LEU A 47 8.56 5.66 33.86
CA LEU A 47 9.58 6.29 33.01
C LEU A 47 9.77 7.79 33.23
N GLY A 48 8.87 8.43 33.99
CA GLY A 48 8.78 9.89 34.11
C GLY A 48 8.21 10.57 32.86
N SER A 49 7.63 9.83 31.91
CA SER A 49 7.11 10.38 30.66
C SER A 49 6.02 9.52 30.03
N PRO A 50 5.05 10.11 29.29
CA PRO A 50 3.96 9.35 28.68
C PRO A 50 4.40 8.31 27.66
N PRO A 51 3.54 7.32 27.35
CA PRO A 51 3.73 6.49 26.17
C PRO A 51 3.60 7.34 24.91
N TRP A 52 4.49 7.09 23.94
CA TRP A 52 4.46 7.71 22.62
C TRP A 52 3.21 7.30 21.83
N GLU A 53 2.87 8.03 20.77
CA GLU A 53 1.64 7.81 20.00
C GLU A 53 1.49 6.35 19.50
N VAL A 54 2.56 5.77 18.95
CA VAL A 54 2.57 4.36 18.53
C VAL A 54 2.43 3.37 19.70
N GLN A 55 2.99 3.69 20.88
CA GLN A 55 2.84 2.88 22.08
C GLN A 55 1.42 3.00 22.66
N ARG A 56 0.76 4.16 22.52
CA ARG A 56 -0.66 4.33 22.88
C ARG A 56 -1.55 3.44 22.02
N MET A 57 -1.30 3.37 20.72
CA MET A 57 -2.00 2.44 19.82
C MET A 57 -1.79 0.97 20.25
N TRP A 58 -0.56 0.60 20.60
CA TRP A 58 -0.26 -0.75 21.11
C TRP A 58 -0.95 -1.04 22.44
N ALA A 59 -0.97 -0.08 23.38
CA ALA A 59 -1.64 -0.22 24.66
C ALA A 59 -3.13 -0.49 24.47
N ARG A 60 -3.82 0.29 23.62
CA ARG A 60 -5.24 0.05 23.29
C ARG A 60 -5.48 -1.37 22.77
N ARG A 61 -4.62 -1.87 21.88
CA ARG A 61 -4.71 -3.25 21.37
C ARG A 61 -4.54 -4.30 22.46
N VAL A 62 -3.51 -4.16 23.31
CA VAL A 62 -3.26 -5.12 24.39
C VAL A 62 -4.40 -5.13 25.41
N LEU A 63 -4.90 -3.94 25.78
CA LEU A 63 -6.01 -3.81 26.72
C LEU A 63 -7.32 -4.36 26.15
N SER A 64 -7.54 -4.25 24.83
CA SER A 64 -8.62 -4.94 24.11
C SER A 64 -8.37 -6.44 23.89
N ARG A 65 -7.35 -7.04 24.51
CA ARG A 65 -6.97 -8.46 24.38
C ARG A 65 -6.65 -8.91 22.94
N ARG A 66 -6.08 -8.01 22.12
CA ARG A 66 -5.74 -8.29 20.71
C ARG A 66 -4.24 -8.51 20.54
N SER A 67 -3.88 -9.62 19.90
CA SER A 67 -2.50 -9.92 19.51
C SER A 67 -2.11 -9.19 18.22
N PHE A 68 -0.86 -8.75 18.10
CA PHE A 68 -0.38 -8.02 16.92
C PHE A 68 1.14 -8.06 16.77
N ALA A 69 1.61 -7.70 15.58
CA ALA A 69 3.00 -7.36 15.33
C ALA A 69 3.23 -5.87 15.58
N ALA A 70 4.19 -5.49 16.42
CA ALA A 70 4.54 -4.11 16.73
C ALA A 70 5.30 -3.47 15.55
N ILE A 71 4.58 -3.04 14.50
CA ILE A 71 5.14 -2.44 13.28
C ILE A 71 5.59 -1.01 13.58
N ALA A 72 6.90 -0.81 13.67
CA ALA A 72 7.53 0.49 13.85
C ALA A 72 9.06 0.37 13.64
N PRO A 73 9.80 1.48 13.44
CA PRO A 73 11.26 1.48 13.42
C PRO A 73 11.89 1.00 14.74
N THR A 74 13.20 0.78 14.73
CA THR A 74 13.98 0.61 15.97
C THR A 74 14.08 1.92 16.75
N GLY A 75 14.19 1.85 18.07
CA GLY A 75 14.29 3.04 18.92
C GLY A 75 12.96 3.61 19.41
N VAL A 76 11.82 3.04 18.99
CA VAL A 76 10.47 3.44 19.45
C VAL A 76 10.07 2.91 20.84
N GLY A 77 11.00 2.28 21.56
CA GLY A 77 10.73 1.69 22.88
C GLY A 77 9.83 0.45 22.84
N LYS A 78 9.97 -0.45 21.84
CA LYS A 78 9.22 -1.73 21.79
C LYS A 78 9.46 -2.58 23.04
N THR A 79 10.73 -2.77 23.40
CA THR A 79 11.12 -3.52 24.59
C THR A 79 10.56 -2.87 25.85
N VAL A 80 10.73 -1.55 25.99
CA VAL A 80 10.20 -0.76 27.10
C VAL A 80 8.69 -0.97 27.26
N PHE A 81 7.95 -0.87 26.15
CA PHE A 81 6.51 -1.14 26.12
C PHE A 81 6.18 -2.57 26.60
N GLY A 82 6.89 -3.59 26.11
CA GLY A 82 6.70 -4.98 26.54
C GLY A 82 6.94 -5.18 28.03
N LEU A 83 8.00 -4.57 28.59
CA LEU A 83 8.32 -4.65 30.02
C LEU A 83 7.25 -3.99 30.88
N ILE A 84 6.90 -2.73 30.60
CA ILE A 84 5.90 -1.99 31.39
C ILE A 84 4.54 -2.66 31.28
N THR A 85 4.16 -3.16 30.11
CA THR A 85 2.90 -3.89 29.91
C THR A 85 2.87 -5.18 30.71
N SER A 86 3.97 -5.95 30.75
CA SER A 86 4.03 -7.16 31.57
C SER A 86 3.93 -6.86 33.07
N TYR A 87 4.52 -5.74 33.50
CA TYR A 87 4.41 -5.26 34.87
C TYR A 87 2.97 -4.86 35.18
N TYR A 88 2.33 -4.08 34.31
CA TYR A 88 0.94 -3.67 34.46
C TYR A 88 0.00 -4.88 34.58
N PHE A 89 0.21 -5.91 33.76
CA PHE A 89 -0.59 -7.14 33.84
C PHE A 89 -0.44 -7.87 35.18
N ALA A 90 0.79 -7.91 35.71
CA ALA A 90 1.07 -8.48 37.03
C ALA A 90 0.43 -7.65 38.15
N ALA A 91 0.63 -6.33 38.14
CA ALA A 91 0.03 -5.35 39.06
C ALA A 91 -1.50 -5.45 39.12
N ARG A 92 -2.16 -5.61 37.97
CA ARG A 92 -3.61 -5.77 37.87
C ARG A 92 -4.11 -7.18 38.22
N GLY A 93 -3.21 -8.14 38.45
CA GLY A 93 -3.57 -9.53 38.74
C GLY A 93 -4.23 -10.25 37.56
N TRP A 94 -3.96 -9.85 36.32
CA TRP A 94 -4.57 -10.43 35.12
C TRP A 94 -3.93 -11.74 34.65
N GLY A 95 -3.01 -12.27 35.44
CA GLY A 95 -2.28 -13.51 35.16
C GLY A 95 -0.85 -13.25 34.69
N PRO A 96 -0.05 -14.32 34.57
CA PRO A 96 1.39 -14.21 34.38
C PRO A 96 1.76 -13.79 32.96
N SER A 97 2.88 -13.08 32.85
CA SER A 97 3.48 -12.62 31.60
C SER A 97 4.73 -13.42 31.22
N TYR A 98 4.98 -13.61 29.92
CA TYR A 98 6.19 -14.23 29.40
C TYR A 98 6.95 -13.33 28.43
N LEU A 99 8.19 -12.98 28.78
CA LEU A 99 9.07 -12.15 27.98
C LEU A 99 10.19 -13.00 27.36
N ILE A 100 10.32 -12.98 26.04
CA ILE A 100 11.25 -13.79 25.26
C ILE A 100 12.26 -12.90 24.53
N PHE A 101 13.54 -13.05 24.86
CA PHE A 101 14.66 -12.27 24.31
C PHE A 101 15.63 -13.13 23.49
N PRO A 102 16.44 -12.55 22.58
CA PRO A 102 17.36 -13.33 21.75
C PRO A 102 18.64 -13.75 22.51
N THR A 103 19.11 -12.96 23.49
CA THR A 103 20.37 -13.22 24.21
C THR A 103 20.22 -13.10 25.72
N SER A 104 21.10 -13.76 26.48
CA SER A 104 21.09 -13.66 27.95
C SER A 104 21.44 -12.26 28.46
N MET A 105 22.26 -11.49 27.74
CA MET A 105 22.54 -10.09 28.11
C MET A 105 21.27 -9.23 28.09
N LEU A 106 20.39 -9.43 27.09
CA LEU A 106 19.13 -8.70 27.01
C LEU A 106 18.13 -9.15 28.08
N VAL A 107 18.19 -10.42 28.50
CA VAL A 107 17.43 -10.91 29.67
C VAL A 107 17.88 -10.16 30.93
N ASP A 108 19.18 -10.06 31.18
CA ASP A 108 19.71 -9.35 32.36
C ASP A 108 19.33 -7.86 32.34
N GLN A 109 19.41 -7.22 31.17
CA GLN A 109 18.97 -5.83 30.99
C GLN A 109 17.46 -5.65 31.21
N ALA A 110 16.64 -6.57 30.70
CA ALA A 110 15.19 -6.55 30.90
C ALA A 110 14.81 -6.67 32.37
N VAL A 111 15.42 -7.61 33.10
CA VAL A 111 15.20 -7.82 34.53
C VAL A 111 15.67 -6.60 35.34
N GLY A 112 16.82 -6.02 34.98
CA GLY A 112 17.31 -4.79 35.60
C GLY A 112 16.32 -3.64 35.46
N ASN A 113 15.70 -3.47 34.29
CA ASN A 113 14.67 -2.44 34.07
C ASN A 113 13.38 -2.73 34.82
N LEU A 114 12.89 -3.98 34.85
CA LEU A 114 11.69 -4.34 35.61
C LEU A 114 11.84 -4.03 37.11
N ARG A 115 13.01 -4.31 37.70
CA ARG A 115 13.32 -3.98 39.09
C ARG A 115 13.40 -2.46 39.35
N ARG A 116 13.77 -1.65 38.34
CA ARG A 116 13.73 -0.19 38.47
C ARG A 116 12.30 0.34 38.51
N TYR A 117 11.40 -0.25 37.72
CA TYR A 117 9.99 0.12 37.72
C TYR A 117 9.32 -0.22 39.06
N GLU A 118 9.69 -1.33 39.68
CA GLU A 118 9.24 -1.69 41.04
C GLU A 118 9.56 -0.60 42.07
N GLY A 119 10.79 -0.07 42.04
CA GLY A 119 11.19 1.04 42.91
C GLY A 119 10.45 2.36 42.64
N SER A 120 9.79 2.50 41.48
CA SER A 120 9.08 3.73 41.09
C SER A 120 7.57 3.64 41.38
N VAL A 121 6.97 2.47 41.18
CA VAL A 121 5.51 2.26 41.35
C VAL A 121 5.14 1.75 42.75
N GLY A 122 6.06 1.06 43.44
CA GLY A 122 5.84 0.58 44.81
C GLY A 122 4.99 -0.69 44.94
N GLU A 123 4.62 -1.34 43.84
CA GLU A 123 3.89 -2.61 43.84
C GLU A 123 4.85 -3.78 43.59
N PRO A 124 5.09 -4.68 44.56
CA PRO A 124 6.06 -5.77 44.39
C PRO A 124 5.57 -6.83 43.39
N VAL A 125 6.43 -7.22 42.44
CA VAL A 125 6.11 -8.21 41.40
C VAL A 125 7.15 -9.32 41.38
N ARG A 126 6.73 -10.60 41.34
CA ARG A 126 7.62 -11.76 41.36
C ARG A 126 8.21 -12.01 39.98
N ILE A 127 9.41 -11.48 39.74
CA ILE A 127 10.14 -11.66 38.48
C ILE A 127 11.02 -12.91 38.54
N LEU A 128 10.78 -13.86 37.64
CA LEU A 128 11.56 -15.07 37.47
C LEU A 128 12.30 -15.02 36.13
N HIS A 129 13.62 -15.27 36.12
CA HIS A 129 14.41 -15.19 34.89
C HIS A 129 15.48 -16.28 34.79
N TYR A 130 15.84 -16.65 33.56
CA TYR A 130 16.89 -17.61 33.28
C TYR A 130 17.98 -17.03 32.37
N ARG A 131 19.25 -17.16 32.79
CA ARG A 131 20.43 -16.85 31.98
C ARG A 131 21.36 -18.06 31.83
N SER A 132 22.04 -18.15 30.69
CA SER A 132 23.12 -19.14 30.53
C SER A 132 24.28 -18.81 31.48
N GLY A 133 24.76 -19.80 32.23
CA GLY A 133 25.85 -19.60 33.19
C GLY A 133 25.42 -19.24 34.63
N MET A 134 24.14 -19.44 34.99
CA MET A 134 23.73 -19.41 36.41
C MET A 134 24.43 -20.53 37.21
N GLY A 135 24.80 -20.22 38.45
CA GLY A 135 25.32 -21.22 39.39
C GLY A 135 24.31 -22.33 39.68
N SER A 136 24.80 -23.50 40.12
CA SER A 136 23.96 -24.69 40.36
C SER A 136 22.84 -24.47 41.38
N ALA A 137 23.08 -23.65 42.41
CA ALA A 137 22.06 -23.27 43.40
C ALA A 137 20.94 -22.42 42.79
N ALA A 138 21.28 -21.29 42.16
CA ALA A 138 20.31 -20.39 41.51
C ALA A 138 19.52 -21.09 40.39
N ARG A 139 20.13 -22.05 39.70
CA ARG A 139 19.43 -22.86 38.69
C ARG A 139 18.39 -23.81 39.31
N ARG A 140 18.68 -24.41 40.47
CA ARG A 140 17.73 -25.25 41.20
C ARG A 140 16.55 -24.42 41.69
N GLU A 141 16.83 -23.29 42.33
CA GLU A 141 15.81 -22.34 42.80
C GLU A 141 14.90 -21.88 41.64
N PHE A 142 15.48 -21.52 40.50
CA PHE A 142 14.71 -21.16 39.31
C PHE A 142 13.76 -22.29 38.86
N LEU A 143 14.24 -23.53 38.83
CA LEU A 143 13.43 -24.68 38.38
C LEU A 143 12.31 -25.01 39.37
N GLU A 144 12.58 -24.92 40.68
CA GLU A 144 11.60 -25.10 41.74
C GLU A 144 10.48 -24.06 41.60
N ARG A 145 10.84 -22.77 41.55
CA ARG A 145 9.87 -21.67 41.39
C ARG A 145 9.11 -21.72 40.07
N LEU A 146 9.77 -22.14 38.99
CA LEU A 146 9.09 -22.37 37.71
C LEU A 146 8.05 -23.48 37.86
N SER A 147 8.40 -24.60 38.50
CA SER A 147 7.49 -25.74 38.64
C SER A 147 6.33 -25.51 39.61
N SER A 148 6.51 -24.67 40.63
CA SER A 148 5.44 -24.28 41.56
C SER A 148 4.56 -23.14 41.05
N GLY A 149 4.92 -22.50 39.92
CA GLY A 149 4.19 -21.35 39.40
C GLY A 149 4.37 -20.07 40.22
N GLU A 150 5.43 -19.98 41.03
CA GLU A 150 5.69 -18.84 41.92
C GLU A 150 6.38 -17.65 41.19
N PHE A 151 5.70 -17.12 40.19
CA PHE A 151 6.13 -15.94 39.44
C PHE A 151 4.94 -15.22 38.79
N ASP A 152 5.10 -13.92 38.56
CA ASP A 152 4.16 -13.10 37.82
C ASP A 152 4.71 -12.75 36.43
N ILE A 153 6.04 -12.66 36.30
CA ILE A 153 6.73 -12.39 35.04
C ILE A 153 7.86 -13.41 34.85
N LEU A 154 7.81 -14.16 33.76
CA LEU A 154 8.89 -15.04 33.32
C LEU A 154 9.72 -14.35 32.24
N VAL A 155 11.06 -14.34 32.37
CA VAL A 155 11.98 -13.75 31.38
C VAL A 155 13.03 -14.78 30.95
N THR A 156 13.02 -15.18 29.69
CA THR A 156 14.00 -16.16 29.19
C THR A 156 14.45 -15.86 27.75
N THR A 157 15.38 -16.66 27.25
CA THR A 157 15.81 -16.60 25.84
C THR A 157 14.92 -17.45 24.93
N SER A 158 14.86 -17.13 23.64
CA SER A 158 14.18 -17.99 22.64
C SER A 158 14.69 -19.44 22.64
N GLN A 159 15.97 -19.63 22.98
CA GLN A 159 16.59 -20.95 23.10
C GLN A 159 16.13 -21.71 24.34
N TYR A 160 15.86 -21.00 25.44
CA TYR A 160 15.32 -21.63 26.65
C TYR A 160 13.92 -22.19 26.39
N LEU A 161 13.03 -21.41 25.77
CA LEU A 161 11.72 -21.88 25.30
C LEU A 161 11.86 -23.13 24.44
N ALA A 162 12.83 -23.12 23.51
CA ALA A 162 12.99 -24.21 22.57
C ALA A 162 13.37 -25.54 23.21
N LYS A 163 14.06 -25.51 24.35
CA LYS A 163 14.51 -26.69 25.08
C LYS A 163 13.57 -27.10 26.22
N ASN A 164 12.91 -26.15 26.87
CA ASN A 164 12.24 -26.37 28.17
C ASN A 164 10.73 -26.07 28.14
N HIS A 165 10.09 -26.05 26.97
CA HIS A 165 8.65 -25.82 26.84
C HIS A 165 7.79 -26.69 27.77
N ALA A 166 8.11 -27.99 27.89
CA ALA A 166 7.38 -28.91 28.76
C ALA A 166 7.54 -28.59 30.26
N SER A 167 8.65 -27.99 30.68
CA SER A 167 8.86 -27.54 32.06
C SER A 167 8.09 -26.26 32.33
N ILE A 168 8.07 -25.33 31.37
CA ILE A 168 7.28 -24.08 31.48
C ILE A 168 5.79 -24.43 31.61
N ARG A 169 5.27 -25.31 30.75
CA ARG A 169 3.86 -25.72 30.75
C ARG A 169 3.41 -26.45 32.02
N ARG A 170 4.35 -27.05 32.78
CA ARG A 170 4.03 -27.65 34.09
C ARG A 170 3.84 -26.60 35.18
N GLY A 171 4.51 -25.47 35.04
CA GLY A 171 4.49 -24.37 36.01
C GLY A 171 3.38 -23.37 35.81
N VAL A 172 2.77 -23.34 34.62
CA VAL A 172 1.73 -22.39 34.26
C VAL A 172 0.82 -22.96 33.19
N ASP A 173 -0.48 -22.88 33.43
CA ASP A 173 -1.49 -23.36 32.47
C ASP A 173 -1.55 -22.46 31.24
N LYS A 174 -1.55 -21.13 31.46
CA LYS A 174 -1.67 -20.12 30.42
C LYS A 174 -1.01 -18.80 30.83
N PHE A 175 -0.29 -18.18 29.90
CA PHE A 175 0.14 -16.79 30.04
C PHE A 175 -0.93 -15.83 29.53
N SER A 176 -1.17 -14.73 30.24
CA SER A 176 -2.10 -13.66 29.83
C SER A 176 -1.46 -12.70 28.82
N PHE A 177 -0.13 -12.54 28.89
CA PHE A 177 0.64 -11.71 27.98
C PHE A 177 1.96 -12.39 27.61
N VAL A 178 2.27 -12.40 26.31
CA VAL A 178 3.54 -12.92 25.77
C VAL A 178 4.17 -11.85 24.89
N PHE A 179 5.42 -11.51 25.16
CA PHE A 179 6.19 -10.55 24.38
C PHE A 179 7.42 -11.21 23.77
N VAL A 180 7.59 -11.07 22.45
CA VAL A 180 8.77 -11.55 21.71
C VAL A 180 9.53 -10.35 21.17
N ASP A 181 10.70 -10.07 21.76
CA ASP A 181 11.49 -8.88 21.45
C ASP A 181 12.17 -8.94 20.07
N ASP A 182 12.64 -10.13 19.66
CA ASP A 182 13.22 -10.36 18.34
C ASP A 182 12.59 -11.58 17.66
N VAL A 183 11.86 -11.32 16.57
CA VAL A 183 11.13 -12.37 15.85
C VAL A 183 12.05 -13.23 15.02
N ASP A 184 13.14 -12.68 14.47
CA ASP A 184 14.04 -13.47 13.63
C ASP A 184 14.75 -14.56 14.46
N SER A 185 15.28 -14.23 15.64
CA SER A 185 15.83 -15.21 16.60
C SER A 185 14.77 -16.21 17.05
N PHE A 186 13.56 -15.75 17.35
CA PHE A 186 12.45 -16.62 17.75
C PHE A 186 12.10 -17.65 16.67
N LEU A 187 12.09 -17.22 15.40
CA LEU A 187 11.74 -18.04 14.24
C LEU A 187 12.86 -18.94 13.74
N ARG A 188 14.10 -18.82 14.24
CA ARG A 188 15.19 -19.79 13.95
C ARG A 188 14.76 -21.23 14.25
N ASN A 189 13.94 -21.42 15.29
CA ASN A 189 13.23 -22.67 15.54
C ASN A 189 11.74 -22.48 15.27
N SER A 190 11.27 -22.93 14.11
CA SER A 190 9.88 -22.72 13.68
C SER A 190 8.83 -23.35 14.60
N LYS A 191 9.19 -24.34 15.44
CA LYS A 191 8.29 -24.93 16.44
C LYS A 191 8.02 -24.00 17.62
N ASN A 192 8.78 -22.91 17.78
CA ASN A 192 8.51 -21.93 18.82
C ASN A 192 7.14 -21.26 18.65
N VAL A 193 6.64 -21.15 17.42
CA VAL A 193 5.28 -20.67 17.13
C VAL A 193 4.24 -21.53 17.84
N ASP A 194 4.29 -22.86 17.65
CA ASP A 194 3.41 -23.84 18.30
C ASP A 194 3.53 -23.79 19.83
N ARG A 195 4.77 -23.69 20.33
CA ARG A 195 5.05 -23.62 21.76
C ARG A 195 4.42 -22.39 22.41
N VAL A 196 4.51 -21.22 21.78
CA VAL A 196 3.86 -20.01 22.30
C VAL A 196 2.35 -20.14 22.23
N LEU A 197 1.79 -20.62 21.11
CA LEU A 197 0.33 -20.80 20.99
C LEU A 197 -0.23 -21.73 22.07
N THR A 198 0.45 -22.85 22.35
CA THR A 198 0.03 -23.75 23.45
C THR A 198 0.14 -23.09 24.83
N LEU A 199 1.19 -22.28 25.06
CA LEU A 199 1.35 -21.49 26.29
C LEU A 199 0.33 -20.33 26.41
N MET A 200 -0.34 -19.97 25.33
CA MET A 200 -1.47 -19.02 25.30
C MET A 200 -2.83 -19.72 25.47
N GLY A 201 -2.85 -21.05 25.64
CA GLY A 201 -4.06 -21.84 25.87
C GLY A 201 -4.67 -22.51 24.64
N PHE A 202 -4.05 -22.44 23.45
CA PHE A 202 -4.52 -23.19 22.28
C PHE A 202 -4.22 -24.68 22.43
N ARG A 203 -5.17 -25.54 22.07
CA ARG A 203 -4.95 -26.99 22.08
C ARG A 203 -4.07 -27.39 20.89
N GLU A 204 -3.33 -28.48 21.03
CA GLU A 204 -2.49 -29.01 19.95
C GLU A 204 -3.30 -29.44 18.72
N GLU A 205 -4.59 -29.74 18.89
CA GLU A 205 -5.52 -29.99 17.80
C GLU A 205 -5.86 -28.70 17.03
N ASP A 206 -6.13 -27.59 17.72
CA ASP A 206 -6.42 -26.29 17.10
C ASP A 206 -5.24 -25.83 16.22
N VAL A 207 -4.01 -26.03 16.71
CA VAL A 207 -2.78 -25.74 15.96
C VAL A 207 -2.63 -26.65 14.73
N ARG A 208 -2.97 -27.94 14.84
CA ARG A 208 -2.91 -28.89 13.72
C ARG A 208 -3.95 -28.57 12.64
N ASN A 209 -5.18 -28.25 13.03
CA ASN A 209 -6.26 -27.88 12.10
C ASN A 209 -5.93 -26.55 11.41
N ALA A 210 -5.41 -25.58 12.16
CA ALA A 210 -4.91 -24.35 11.57
C ALA A 210 -3.72 -24.56 10.63
N LEU A 211 -2.89 -25.61 10.79
CA LEU A 211 -1.84 -25.95 9.82
C LEU A 211 -2.41 -26.57 8.53
N SER A 212 -3.42 -27.45 8.62
CA SER A 212 -4.02 -28.14 7.47
C SER A 212 -4.78 -27.21 6.53
N GLY A 213 -5.13 -26.01 6.98
CA GLY A 213 -5.77 -24.98 6.17
C GLY A 213 -7.19 -24.63 6.59
N GLU A 214 -7.72 -25.30 7.62
CA GLU A 214 -9.00 -24.94 8.21
C GLU A 214 -8.87 -23.60 8.97
N GLU A 215 -9.83 -22.71 8.75
CA GLU A 215 -9.96 -21.49 9.55
C GLU A 215 -10.60 -21.84 10.89
N SER A 216 -9.76 -22.19 11.87
CA SER A 216 -10.17 -22.32 13.27
C SER A 216 -9.86 -21.02 14.00
N TRP A 217 -10.89 -20.28 14.39
CA TRP A 217 -10.77 -19.09 15.23
C TRP A 217 -10.92 -19.51 16.68
N GLY A 218 -9.81 -19.91 17.33
CA GLY A 218 -9.83 -20.13 18.78
C GLY A 218 -9.91 -18.79 19.52
N SER A 219 -10.80 -18.66 20.50
CA SER A 219 -10.84 -17.50 21.38
C SER A 219 -9.87 -17.69 22.54
N THR A 220 -9.01 -16.71 22.78
CA THR A 220 -8.15 -16.66 23.97
C THR A 220 -8.06 -15.23 24.48
N ASP A 221 -8.13 -15.05 25.80
CA ASP A 221 -7.84 -13.76 26.42
C ASP A 221 -6.33 -13.46 26.54
N SER A 222 -5.48 -14.35 26.01
CA SER A 222 -4.02 -14.16 25.97
C SER A 222 -3.61 -13.24 24.83
N VAL A 223 -2.66 -12.36 25.10
CA VAL A 223 -2.14 -11.41 24.12
C VAL A 223 -0.70 -11.74 23.75
N LEU A 224 -0.44 -11.91 22.47
CA LEU A 224 0.90 -12.01 21.91
C LEU A 224 1.29 -10.71 21.20
N VAL A 225 2.39 -10.12 21.63
CA VAL A 225 3.05 -9.01 20.94
C VAL A 225 4.40 -9.48 20.43
N VAL A 226 4.60 -9.36 19.12
CA VAL A 226 5.86 -9.72 18.48
C VAL A 226 6.47 -8.50 17.80
N SER A 227 7.80 -8.35 17.85
CA SER A 227 8.50 -7.36 17.04
C SER A 227 8.34 -7.61 15.53
N THR A 228 8.71 -6.62 14.71
CA THR A 228 8.68 -6.78 13.25
C THR A 228 9.83 -7.68 12.78
N ALA A 229 9.57 -8.59 11.84
CA ALA A 229 10.62 -9.41 11.25
C ALA A 229 11.46 -8.62 10.24
N THR A 230 12.76 -8.89 10.20
CA THR A 230 13.67 -8.38 9.17
C THR A 230 13.85 -9.38 8.03
N GLY A 231 13.79 -10.68 8.34
CA GLY A 231 13.92 -11.78 7.38
C GLY A 231 12.60 -12.19 6.70
N ARG A 232 12.68 -13.16 5.78
CA ARG A 232 11.49 -13.80 5.20
C ARG A 232 10.99 -14.86 6.18
N PRO A 233 9.80 -14.70 6.81
CA PRO A 233 9.27 -15.67 7.75
C PRO A 233 8.92 -16.99 7.05
N GLY A 234 9.15 -18.11 7.74
CA GLY A 234 8.78 -19.44 7.29
C GLY A 234 7.26 -19.68 7.28
N PRO A 235 6.79 -20.79 6.68
CA PRO A 235 5.35 -21.07 6.49
C PRO A 235 4.56 -21.20 7.80
N ARG A 236 5.19 -21.67 8.89
CA ARG A 236 4.55 -21.83 10.21
C ARG A 236 4.04 -20.51 10.81
N VAL A 237 4.58 -19.37 10.39
CA VAL A 237 4.12 -18.05 10.85
C VAL A 237 2.67 -17.76 10.44
N SER A 238 2.16 -18.44 9.42
CA SER A 238 0.73 -18.34 9.03
C SER A 238 -0.24 -18.73 10.16
N LEU A 239 0.23 -19.48 11.18
CA LEU A 239 -0.56 -19.81 12.36
C LEU A 239 -0.99 -18.57 13.16
N PHE A 240 -0.13 -17.55 13.28
CA PHE A 240 -0.54 -16.30 13.94
C PHE A 240 -1.68 -15.61 13.19
N ARG A 241 -1.71 -15.68 11.86
CA ARG A 241 -2.84 -15.13 11.10
C ARG A 241 -4.11 -15.95 11.30
N ARG A 242 -4.01 -17.27 11.26
CA ARG A 242 -5.17 -18.18 11.31
C ARG A 242 -5.79 -18.25 12.72
N LEU A 243 -4.97 -18.22 13.77
CA LEU A 243 -5.43 -18.37 15.16
C LEU A 243 -5.56 -17.03 15.91
N LEU A 244 -4.70 -16.06 15.61
CA LEU A 244 -4.63 -14.76 16.32
C LEU A 244 -5.00 -13.56 15.44
N GLY A 245 -5.30 -13.79 14.15
CA GLY A 245 -5.75 -12.73 13.25
C GLY A 245 -4.66 -11.76 12.77
N PHE A 246 -3.35 -12.05 12.88
CA PHE A 246 -2.31 -11.15 12.36
C PHE A 246 -1.14 -11.84 11.65
N ASP A 247 -0.62 -11.21 10.59
CA ASP A 247 0.66 -11.59 9.98
C ASP A 247 1.83 -10.97 10.76
N VAL A 248 2.97 -11.66 10.81
CA VAL A 248 4.23 -11.04 11.26
C VAL A 248 4.64 -10.04 10.19
N GLY A 249 4.49 -8.75 10.50
CA GLY A 249 4.90 -7.67 9.61
C GLY A 249 6.37 -7.78 9.24
N ILE A 250 6.72 -7.39 8.01
CA ILE A 250 8.10 -7.34 7.52
C ILE A 250 8.45 -5.88 7.25
N LEU A 251 9.38 -5.32 8.02
CA LEU A 251 9.85 -3.95 7.80
C LEU A 251 11.05 -4.00 6.84
N ARG A 252 10.80 -3.87 5.53
CA ARG A 252 11.88 -3.69 4.56
C ARG A 252 12.36 -2.25 4.59
N ARG A 253 13.37 -1.99 5.42
CA ARG A 253 13.93 -0.65 5.62
C ARG A 253 14.42 -0.01 4.32
N GLU A 254 14.78 -0.82 3.33
CA GLU A 254 15.33 -0.36 2.05
C GLU A 254 14.28 0.21 1.09
N LEU A 255 12.99 -0.13 1.26
CA LEU A 255 11.91 0.37 0.40
C LEU A 255 11.36 1.74 0.87
N LEU A 256 11.62 2.11 2.12
CA LEU A 256 11.22 3.39 2.70
C LEU A 256 12.41 4.35 2.56
N ARG A 257 12.29 5.27 1.61
CA ARG A 257 13.35 6.18 1.21
C ARG A 257 12.81 7.60 1.15
N ASN A 258 13.48 8.53 1.84
CA ASN A 258 13.38 9.96 1.60
C ASN A 258 14.68 10.41 0.94
N VAL A 259 14.86 10.00 -0.32
CA VAL A 259 16.09 10.24 -1.09
C VAL A 259 15.74 11.07 -2.31
N ALA A 260 16.49 12.15 -2.55
CA ALA A 260 16.46 12.84 -3.83
C ALA A 260 17.22 11.99 -4.87
N ASP A 261 16.49 11.43 -5.83
CA ASP A 261 17.04 10.62 -6.92
C ASP A 261 17.42 11.55 -8.09
N ILE A 262 18.72 11.62 -8.40
CA ILE A 262 19.31 12.59 -9.32
C ILE A 262 20.10 11.84 -10.38
N TYR A 263 20.13 12.35 -11.61
CA TYR A 263 21.01 11.82 -12.65
C TYR A 263 21.76 12.93 -13.39
N THR A 264 22.91 12.58 -13.96
CA THR A 264 23.63 13.44 -14.90
C THR A 264 24.42 12.59 -15.89
N ARG A 265 24.62 13.12 -17.09
CA ARG A 265 25.45 12.50 -18.14
C ARG A 265 26.85 13.08 -18.19
N ASP A 266 27.07 14.20 -17.49
CA ASP A 266 28.32 14.95 -17.50
C ASP A 266 29.13 14.68 -16.22
N GLU A 267 30.38 14.28 -16.39
CA GLU A 267 31.29 13.98 -15.28
C GLU A 267 31.69 15.25 -14.50
N GLU A 268 31.81 16.39 -15.17
CA GLU A 268 32.09 17.65 -14.48
C GLU A 268 30.92 18.08 -13.58
N SER A 269 29.69 17.80 -14.01
CA SER A 269 28.50 17.99 -13.22
C SER A 269 28.44 17.02 -12.02
N LEU A 270 28.87 15.76 -12.17
CA LEU A 270 29.12 14.86 -11.03
C LEU A 270 30.11 15.45 -10.02
N LYS A 271 31.26 15.97 -10.49
CA LYS A 271 32.26 16.61 -9.62
C LYS A 271 31.69 17.84 -8.92
N ARG A 272 30.88 18.64 -9.62
CA ARG A 272 30.18 19.81 -9.06
C ARG A 272 29.23 19.41 -7.93
N PHE A 273 28.44 18.35 -8.11
CA PHE A 273 27.59 17.79 -7.07
C PHE A 273 28.44 17.42 -5.84
N MET A 274 29.50 16.63 -6.01
CA MET A 274 30.34 16.19 -4.88
C MET A 274 31.01 17.35 -4.13
N ARG A 275 31.45 18.41 -4.83
CA ARG A 275 31.98 19.62 -4.17
C ARG A 275 30.90 20.35 -3.37
N GLY A 276 29.69 20.48 -3.91
CA GLY A 276 28.59 21.20 -3.27
C GLY A 276 28.07 20.53 -2.01
N MET A 277 28.01 19.19 -1.99
CA MET A 277 27.32 18.44 -0.93
C MET A 277 28.13 18.25 0.37
N GLY A 278 29.46 18.35 0.36
CA GLY A 278 30.32 18.14 1.54
C GLY A 278 30.78 16.69 1.70
N ASP A 279 30.79 16.13 2.92
CA ASP A 279 31.33 14.79 3.22
C ASP A 279 30.24 13.70 3.38
N GLY A 280 30.65 12.45 3.63
CA GLY A 280 29.75 11.35 3.99
C GLY A 280 29.21 10.56 2.78
N PHE A 281 30.08 10.30 1.81
CA PHE A 281 29.71 9.61 0.56
C PHE A 281 29.86 8.10 0.61
N PHE A 282 28.86 7.40 0.09
CA PHE A 282 29.04 6.05 -0.42
C PHE A 282 29.09 6.09 -1.95
N LEU A 283 30.18 5.61 -2.53
CA LEU A 283 30.34 5.46 -3.97
C LEU A 283 30.18 4.01 -4.38
N PHE A 284 29.36 3.79 -5.39
CA PHE A 284 29.12 2.48 -5.97
C PHE A 284 29.63 2.44 -7.41
N VAL A 285 30.40 1.40 -7.73
CA VAL A 285 30.87 1.11 -9.09
C VAL A 285 30.26 -0.20 -9.60
N PRO A 286 29.88 -0.30 -10.88
CA PRO A 286 29.31 -1.53 -11.44
C PRO A 286 30.34 -2.68 -11.48
N LYS A 287 31.62 -2.35 -11.66
CA LYS A 287 32.76 -3.28 -11.66
C LYS A 287 33.87 -2.74 -10.74
N MET A 288 34.51 -3.60 -9.95
CA MET A 288 35.55 -3.19 -9.02
C MET A 288 36.81 -2.62 -9.69
N GLU A 289 37.02 -2.90 -10.97
CA GLU A 289 38.09 -2.32 -11.79
C GLU A 289 37.99 -0.78 -11.87
N LEU A 290 36.76 -0.24 -11.82
CA LEU A 290 36.50 1.20 -11.83
C LEU A 290 36.65 1.85 -10.44
N ALA A 291 36.85 1.07 -9.37
CA ALA A 291 36.90 1.60 -8.01
C ALA A 291 38.08 2.56 -7.81
N GLU A 292 39.23 2.28 -8.42
CA GLU A 292 40.42 3.13 -8.29
C GLU A 292 40.28 4.44 -9.10
N GLU A 293 39.58 4.39 -10.23
CA GLU A 293 39.23 5.59 -11.00
C GLU A 293 38.27 6.48 -10.20
N ALA A 294 37.20 5.89 -9.66
CA ALA A 294 36.26 6.60 -8.79
C ALA A 294 36.98 7.21 -7.57
N ARG A 295 37.94 6.49 -6.98
CA ARG A 295 38.77 6.98 -5.88
C ARG A 295 39.57 8.21 -6.27
N ARG A 296 40.26 8.19 -7.41
CA ARG A 296 41.03 9.35 -7.89
C ARG A 296 40.14 10.57 -8.10
N ILE A 297 38.92 10.39 -8.58
CA ILE A 297 37.95 11.48 -8.72
C ILE A 297 37.65 12.08 -7.34
N VAL A 298 37.32 11.25 -6.33
CA VAL A 298 37.04 11.74 -4.97
C VAL A 298 38.24 12.46 -4.35
N GLU A 299 39.43 11.88 -4.46
CA GLU A 299 40.68 12.46 -3.93
C GLU A 299 41.06 13.77 -4.63
N SER A 300 40.81 13.89 -5.95
CA SER A 300 41.04 15.14 -6.69
C SER A 300 40.18 16.31 -6.22
N LEU A 301 39.09 16.03 -5.49
CA LEU A 301 38.21 17.03 -4.89
C LEU A 301 38.61 17.39 -3.45
N GLY A 302 39.68 16.78 -2.92
CA GLY A 302 40.18 17.01 -1.56
C GLY A 302 39.55 16.11 -0.48
N TYR A 303 38.79 15.09 -0.86
CA TYR A 303 38.16 14.15 0.07
C TYR A 303 39.00 12.88 0.25
N ARG A 304 39.00 12.32 1.47
CA ARG A 304 39.69 11.05 1.78
C ARG A 304 38.75 9.88 1.54
N ALA A 305 39.19 8.89 0.75
CA ALA A 305 38.36 7.76 0.35
C ALA A 305 39.07 6.41 0.52
N ALA A 306 38.32 5.36 0.82
CA ALA A 306 38.82 3.98 0.85
C ALA A 306 37.97 3.03 -0.02
N VAL A 307 38.63 2.04 -0.63
CA VAL A 307 37.99 1.03 -1.48
C VAL A 307 37.70 -0.24 -0.67
N MET A 308 36.42 -0.58 -0.54
CA MET A 308 35.90 -1.73 0.19
C MET A 308 35.77 -2.94 -0.73
N ARG A 309 36.77 -3.83 -0.74
CA ARG A 309 36.69 -5.14 -1.43
C ARG A 309 35.99 -6.22 -0.60
N GLY A 310 35.98 -6.04 0.72
CA GLY A 310 35.37 -6.91 1.73
C GLY A 310 34.91 -6.07 2.93
N TYR A 311 34.43 -6.72 3.98
CA TYR A 311 34.18 -6.01 5.24
C TYR A 311 35.52 -5.67 5.90
N ASP A 312 35.72 -4.39 6.19
CA ASP A 312 36.93 -3.84 6.80
C ASP A 312 36.48 -2.95 7.97
N GLU A 313 36.75 -3.41 9.19
CA GLU A 313 36.29 -2.73 10.41
C GLU A 313 37.03 -1.41 10.63
N GLU A 314 38.32 -1.33 10.29
CA GLU A 314 39.13 -0.12 10.45
C GLU A 314 38.65 0.99 9.49
N ALA A 315 38.39 0.65 8.22
CA ALA A 315 37.87 1.62 7.25
C ALA A 315 36.46 2.10 7.62
N VAL A 316 35.60 1.21 8.12
CA VAL A 316 34.24 1.56 8.59
C VAL A 316 34.31 2.48 9.81
N GLU A 317 35.23 2.22 10.74
CA GLU A 317 35.44 3.04 11.92
C GLU A 317 36.03 4.42 11.58
N ALA A 318 37.05 4.47 10.71
CA ALA A 318 37.62 5.73 10.22
C ALA A 318 36.58 6.59 9.48
N PHE A 319 35.69 5.97 8.71
CA PHE A 319 34.56 6.69 8.12
C PHE A 319 33.57 7.19 9.19
N ARG A 320 33.27 6.37 10.20
CA ARG A 320 32.37 6.72 11.32
C ARG A 320 32.88 7.91 12.14
N THR A 321 34.19 7.98 12.41
CA THR A 321 34.83 9.06 13.17
C THR A 321 35.06 10.32 12.32
N GLY A 322 35.01 10.20 11.00
CA GLY A 322 35.22 11.30 10.05
C GLY A 322 36.67 11.46 9.60
N GLU A 323 37.51 10.45 9.81
CA GLU A 323 38.85 10.34 9.21
C GLU A 323 38.78 9.99 7.72
N LEU A 324 37.72 9.32 7.28
CA LEU A 324 37.37 9.15 5.87
C LEU A 324 36.09 9.92 5.54
N ASP A 325 36.07 10.48 4.34
CA ASP A 325 34.96 11.27 3.80
C ASP A 325 34.09 10.45 2.84
N ALA A 326 34.66 9.38 2.26
CA ALA A 326 33.97 8.47 1.35
C ALA A 326 34.39 7.00 1.47
N LEU A 327 33.44 6.08 1.23
CA LEU A 327 33.71 4.66 1.01
C LEU A 327 33.24 4.24 -0.39
N ILE A 328 34.06 3.47 -1.09
CA ILE A 328 33.82 3.02 -2.46
C ILE A 328 33.63 1.50 -2.48
N GLY A 329 32.61 0.98 -3.16
CA GLY A 329 32.36 -0.46 -3.25
C GLY A 329 31.55 -0.89 -4.46
N ALA A 330 31.37 -2.20 -4.63
CA ALA A 330 30.63 -2.75 -5.76
C ALA A 330 29.11 -2.54 -5.64
N ALA A 331 28.48 -2.13 -6.74
CA ALA A 331 27.03 -2.09 -6.93
C ALA A 331 26.47 -3.50 -7.18
N ARG A 332 26.46 -4.34 -6.14
CA ARG A 332 25.94 -5.72 -6.21
C ARG A 332 24.95 -6.00 -5.08
N PRO A 333 23.95 -6.90 -5.25
CA PRO A 333 22.95 -7.19 -4.22
C PRO A 333 23.51 -7.63 -2.86
N TYR A 334 24.69 -8.27 -2.84
CA TYR A 334 25.40 -8.72 -1.63
C TYR A 334 26.67 -7.92 -1.37
N GLY A 335 26.83 -6.75 -2.00
CA GLY A 335 27.97 -5.87 -1.77
C GLY A 335 28.04 -5.38 -0.33
N VAL A 336 29.25 -5.21 0.19
CA VAL A 336 29.53 -4.85 1.58
C VAL A 336 28.89 -3.51 1.96
N LEU A 337 29.01 -2.49 1.10
CA LEU A 337 28.35 -1.19 1.35
C LEU A 337 26.83 -1.24 1.13
N VAL A 338 26.33 -2.18 0.30
CA VAL A 338 24.90 -2.33 0.03
C VAL A 338 24.16 -3.01 1.20
N ARG A 339 24.81 -3.91 1.95
CA ARG A 339 24.19 -4.66 3.06
C ARG A 339 24.95 -4.71 4.38
N GLY A 340 26.27 -4.70 4.34
CA GLY A 340 27.14 -4.96 5.48
C GLY A 340 27.45 -3.75 6.37
N VAL A 341 27.28 -2.52 5.87
CA VAL A 341 27.58 -1.30 6.63
C VAL A 341 26.31 -0.46 6.81
N ASP A 342 25.98 -0.12 8.06
CA ASP A 342 24.78 0.65 8.42
C ASP A 342 25.15 1.81 9.38
N LEU A 343 25.53 2.95 8.80
CA LEU A 343 25.97 4.15 9.52
C LEU A 343 25.11 5.37 9.18
N PRO A 344 23.80 5.37 9.54
CA PRO A 344 22.86 6.41 9.12
C PRO A 344 23.25 7.82 9.60
N GLN A 345 23.97 7.93 10.70
CA GLN A 345 24.50 9.19 11.24
C GLN A 345 25.58 9.85 10.35
N ARG A 346 26.33 9.06 9.57
CA ARG A 346 27.47 9.53 8.76
C ARG A 346 27.16 9.53 7.28
N VAL A 347 26.48 8.49 6.78
CA VAL A 347 26.13 8.39 5.36
C VAL A 347 25.06 9.43 5.02
N ARG A 348 25.37 10.32 4.10
CA ARG A 348 24.49 11.42 3.66
C ARG A 348 24.13 11.32 2.18
N TYR A 349 25.09 10.89 1.38
CA TYR A 349 25.01 10.91 -0.07
C TYR A 349 25.47 9.58 -0.64
N VAL A 350 24.80 9.16 -1.70
CA VAL A 350 25.17 7.98 -2.47
C VAL A 350 25.45 8.41 -3.89
N VAL A 351 26.54 7.94 -4.47
CA VAL A 351 26.92 8.21 -5.85
C VAL A 351 27.13 6.88 -6.55
N PHE A 352 26.43 6.67 -7.65
CA PHE A 352 26.64 5.54 -8.55
C PHE A 352 27.48 6.03 -9.74
N TYR A 353 28.75 5.62 -9.74
CA TYR A 353 29.68 5.86 -10.84
C TYR A 353 29.49 4.75 -11.89
N GLY A 354 28.44 4.92 -12.71
CA GLY A 354 27.89 3.91 -13.61
C GLY A 354 26.60 3.28 -13.07
N VAL A 355 25.67 2.96 -13.98
CA VAL A 355 24.39 2.33 -13.64
C VAL A 355 24.59 0.95 -12.97
N PRO A 356 23.93 0.67 -11.83
CA PRO A 356 23.85 -0.69 -11.29
C PRO A 356 23.27 -1.64 -12.32
N ARG A 357 24.01 -2.70 -12.64
CA ARG A 357 23.67 -3.59 -13.76
C ARG A 357 23.97 -5.05 -13.46
N PHE A 358 23.10 -5.92 -13.96
CA PHE A 358 23.33 -7.34 -14.08
C PHE A 358 23.90 -7.62 -15.49
N GLU A 359 24.97 -8.40 -15.56
CA GLU A 359 25.64 -8.77 -16.81
C GLU A 359 25.58 -10.30 -16.96
N MET A 360 25.25 -10.79 -18.15
CA MET A 360 25.24 -12.22 -18.46
C MET A 360 25.87 -12.49 -19.82
N GLY A 361 26.92 -13.31 -19.86
CA GLY A 361 27.50 -13.87 -21.08
C GLY A 361 27.22 -15.37 -21.23
N LEU A 362 27.88 -15.99 -22.22
CA LEU A 362 27.75 -17.44 -22.50
C LEU A 362 28.14 -18.32 -21.32
N ARG A 363 29.23 -17.99 -20.62
CA ARG A 363 29.70 -18.78 -19.45
C ARG A 363 28.68 -18.76 -18.31
N ASP A 364 28.06 -17.61 -18.06
CA ASP A 364 27.08 -17.45 -16.99
C ASP A 364 25.78 -18.23 -17.25
N LEU A 365 25.43 -18.45 -18.53
CA LEU A 365 24.24 -19.20 -18.93
C LEU A 365 24.34 -20.68 -18.61
N ASP A 366 25.54 -21.26 -18.77
CA ASP A 366 25.77 -22.69 -18.51
C ASP A 366 25.67 -23.01 -17.01
N ASP A 367 26.11 -22.10 -16.14
CA ASP A 367 26.01 -22.23 -14.67
C ASP A 367 24.65 -21.78 -14.11
N MET A 368 23.72 -21.34 -14.97
CA MET A 368 22.48 -20.74 -14.54
C MET A 368 21.41 -21.76 -14.14
N SER A 369 20.82 -21.55 -12.96
CA SER A 369 19.63 -22.30 -12.53
C SER A 369 18.47 -22.16 -13.51
N ASP A 370 17.62 -23.18 -13.62
CA ASP A 370 16.44 -23.17 -14.49
C ASP A 370 15.51 -21.98 -14.26
N ARG A 371 15.37 -21.53 -12.99
CA ARG A 371 14.63 -20.31 -12.66
C ARG A 371 15.30 -19.06 -13.22
N GLY A 372 16.62 -18.99 -13.18
CA GLY A 372 17.40 -17.91 -13.78
C GLY A 372 17.20 -17.85 -15.28
N VAL A 373 17.32 -19.00 -15.96
CA VAL A 373 17.08 -19.12 -17.41
C VAL A 373 15.68 -18.65 -17.76
N ALA A 374 14.65 -19.16 -17.08
CA ALA A 374 13.26 -18.76 -17.33
C ALA A 374 13.04 -17.26 -17.10
N ALA A 375 13.64 -16.67 -16.07
CA ALA A 375 13.54 -15.25 -15.76
C ALA A 375 14.18 -14.40 -16.85
N ILE A 376 15.43 -14.69 -17.21
CA ILE A 376 16.20 -13.93 -18.21
C ILE A 376 15.60 -14.10 -19.61
N PHE A 377 15.26 -15.32 -20.01
CA PHE A 377 14.60 -15.57 -21.28
C PHE A 377 13.29 -14.76 -21.40
N SER A 378 12.53 -14.65 -20.30
CA SER A 378 11.32 -13.85 -20.31
C SER A 378 11.55 -12.35 -20.52
N VAL A 379 12.73 -11.83 -20.14
CA VAL A 379 13.11 -10.43 -20.38
C VAL A 379 13.55 -10.25 -21.83
N ILE A 380 14.34 -11.18 -22.37
CA ILE A 380 14.93 -11.08 -23.72
C ILE A 380 13.94 -11.41 -24.82
N ALA A 381 13.01 -12.36 -24.61
CA ALA A 381 12.03 -12.81 -25.59
C ALA A 381 11.18 -11.67 -26.20
N ARG A 382 11.17 -10.50 -25.57
CA ARG A 382 10.57 -9.27 -26.10
C ARG A 382 11.17 -8.82 -27.44
N GLY A 383 12.50 -8.85 -27.54
CA GLY A 383 13.24 -8.43 -28.73
C GLY A 383 13.40 -9.54 -29.77
N LEU A 384 12.83 -10.72 -29.48
CA LEU A 384 12.84 -11.89 -30.34
C LEU A 384 11.48 -12.08 -31.03
N ASP A 385 11.39 -13.15 -31.81
CA ASP A 385 10.26 -13.53 -32.63
C ASP A 385 9.02 -13.97 -31.81
N PRO A 386 7.81 -14.05 -32.43
CA PRO A 386 6.58 -14.44 -31.74
C PRO A 386 6.62 -15.82 -31.06
N GLU A 387 7.44 -16.77 -31.54
CA GLU A 387 7.58 -18.10 -30.94
C GLU A 387 8.31 -18.02 -29.60
N ALA A 388 9.41 -17.26 -29.53
CA ALA A 388 10.12 -16.97 -28.29
C ALA A 388 9.21 -16.33 -27.24
N ARG A 389 8.31 -15.42 -27.65
CA ARG A 389 7.32 -14.81 -26.74
C ARG A 389 6.31 -15.82 -26.19
N ARG A 390 5.85 -16.78 -27.01
CA ARG A 390 4.96 -17.86 -26.56
C ARG A 390 5.68 -18.81 -25.60
N LEU A 391 6.95 -19.12 -25.87
CA LEU A 391 7.77 -19.94 -24.97
C LEU A 391 7.96 -19.25 -23.61
N ALA A 392 8.24 -17.95 -23.58
CA ALA A 392 8.34 -17.16 -22.35
C ALA A 392 7.03 -17.21 -21.52
N ALA A 393 5.87 -17.19 -22.19
CA ALA A 393 4.57 -17.33 -21.51
C ALA A 393 4.38 -18.73 -20.89
N ARG A 394 4.86 -19.80 -21.54
CA ARG A 394 4.79 -21.18 -21.02
C ARG A 394 5.70 -21.39 -19.82
N LEU A 395 6.95 -20.93 -19.91
CA LEU A 395 7.95 -21.04 -18.83
C LEU A 395 7.47 -20.52 -17.47
N ARG A 396 6.50 -19.61 -17.46
CA ARG A 396 5.95 -19.00 -16.24
C ARG A 396 4.71 -19.67 -15.68
N ARG A 397 3.93 -20.35 -16.51
CA ARG A 397 2.77 -21.15 -16.05
C ARG A 397 3.20 -22.50 -15.49
N GLY A 398 4.43 -22.92 -15.82
CA GLY A 398 5.04 -24.17 -15.40
C GLY A 398 5.96 -24.63 -16.52
N ALA A 399 7.26 -24.42 -16.37
CA ALA A 399 8.24 -24.79 -17.37
C ALA A 399 8.40 -26.31 -17.43
N THR A 400 8.26 -26.91 -18.61
CA THR A 400 8.74 -28.27 -18.83
C THR A 400 10.26 -28.26 -19.02
N PRO A 401 10.97 -29.38 -18.76
CA PRO A 401 12.39 -29.48 -19.07
C PRO A 401 12.72 -29.12 -20.53
N TRP A 402 11.83 -29.49 -21.47
CA TRP A 402 11.97 -29.15 -22.88
C TRP A 402 11.84 -27.64 -23.15
N ASP A 403 10.90 -26.96 -22.49
CA ASP A 403 10.77 -25.49 -22.63
C ASP A 403 12.04 -24.77 -22.13
N LEU A 404 12.66 -25.26 -21.05
CA LEU A 404 13.89 -24.71 -20.49
C LEU A 404 15.09 -24.96 -21.40
N GLU A 405 15.20 -26.16 -21.97
CA GLU A 405 16.26 -26.50 -22.91
C GLU A 405 16.14 -25.67 -24.19
N ARG A 406 14.92 -25.51 -24.72
CA ARG A 406 14.67 -24.62 -25.86
C ARG A 406 15.01 -23.17 -25.54
N ALA A 407 14.68 -22.70 -24.34
CA ALA A 407 15.06 -21.36 -23.88
C ALA A 407 16.59 -21.19 -23.80
N ARG A 408 17.32 -22.17 -23.22
CA ARG A 408 18.79 -22.16 -23.21
C ARG A 408 19.38 -22.12 -24.62
N SER A 409 18.84 -22.93 -25.54
CA SER A 409 19.28 -22.96 -26.94
C SER A 409 19.12 -21.59 -27.60
N ILE A 410 17.94 -20.96 -27.48
CA ILE A 410 17.71 -19.64 -28.06
C ILE A 410 18.62 -18.59 -27.41
N LEU A 411 18.83 -18.63 -26.09
CA LEU A 411 19.77 -17.71 -25.42
C LEU A 411 21.21 -17.88 -25.91
N ARG A 412 21.67 -19.12 -26.12
CA ARG A 412 23.02 -19.36 -26.69
C ARG A 412 23.12 -18.81 -28.11
N GLU A 413 22.12 -19.04 -28.95
CA GLU A 413 22.09 -18.50 -30.32
C GLU A 413 22.15 -16.97 -30.31
N VAL A 414 21.35 -16.33 -29.45
CA VAL A 414 21.34 -14.87 -29.29
C VAL A 414 22.70 -14.37 -28.82
N LEU A 415 23.26 -14.92 -27.74
CA LEU A 415 24.56 -14.47 -27.21
C LEU A 415 25.73 -14.69 -28.18
N SER A 416 25.60 -15.64 -29.12
CA SER A 416 26.63 -15.96 -30.11
C SER A 416 26.53 -15.14 -31.40
N ASP A 417 25.37 -14.54 -31.67
CA ASP A 417 25.08 -13.82 -32.92
C ASP A 417 24.94 -12.31 -32.69
N ARG A 418 25.89 -11.54 -33.25
CA ARG A 418 25.92 -10.07 -33.13
C ARG A 418 24.71 -9.39 -33.78
N GLU A 419 24.17 -9.95 -34.86
CA GLU A 419 23.03 -9.36 -35.57
C GLU A 419 21.75 -9.54 -34.75
N ARG A 420 21.51 -10.75 -34.21
CA ARG A 420 20.39 -11.00 -33.27
C ARG A 420 20.51 -10.19 -31.98
N MET A 421 21.73 -10.00 -31.45
CA MET A 421 21.98 -9.12 -30.31
C MET A 421 21.65 -7.65 -30.62
N SER A 422 21.96 -7.17 -31.83
CA SER A 422 21.60 -5.81 -32.25
C SER A 422 20.09 -5.63 -32.40
N GLN A 423 19.35 -6.67 -32.84
CA GLN A 423 17.89 -6.65 -32.94
C GLN A 423 17.22 -6.48 -31.57
N LEU A 424 17.82 -7.01 -30.48
CA LEU A 424 17.34 -6.77 -29.11
C LEU A 424 17.38 -5.28 -28.72
N SER A 425 18.29 -4.51 -29.32
CA SER A 425 18.50 -3.08 -29.03
C SER A 425 17.51 -2.16 -29.75
N SER A 426 16.76 -2.70 -30.72
CA SER A 426 15.88 -1.93 -31.62
C SER A 426 14.44 -1.80 -31.11
N GLY A 427 14.09 -2.53 -30.03
CA GLY A 427 12.85 -2.34 -29.28
C GLY A 427 13.09 -1.57 -27.98
N ASP A 428 12.02 -1.14 -27.31
CA ASP A 428 11.96 -0.45 -26.01
C ASP A 428 12.61 -1.20 -24.80
N ILE A 429 13.61 -2.05 -25.02
CA ILE A 429 14.11 -3.05 -24.08
C ILE A 429 15.53 -2.70 -23.61
N THR A 430 15.64 -2.24 -22.37
CA THR A 430 16.36 -2.76 -21.19
C THR A 430 17.53 -3.77 -21.30
N VAL A 431 17.92 -4.27 -22.48
CA VAL A 431 19.04 -5.19 -22.70
C VAL A 431 20.01 -4.54 -23.66
N LEU A 432 21.17 -4.10 -23.16
CA LEU A 432 22.23 -3.61 -24.04
C LEU A 432 23.21 -4.74 -24.34
N PRO A 433 23.51 -5.00 -25.62
CA PRO A 433 24.59 -5.89 -26.01
C PRO A 433 25.93 -5.16 -25.82
N GLU A 434 26.69 -5.57 -24.82
CA GLU A 434 28.05 -5.05 -24.57
C GLU A 434 29.00 -6.25 -24.65
N GLU A 435 29.89 -6.29 -25.65
CA GLU A 435 30.93 -7.33 -25.80
C GLU A 435 30.41 -8.79 -25.78
N GLY A 436 29.22 -9.06 -26.34
CA GLY A 436 28.63 -10.42 -26.30
C GLY A 436 27.96 -10.79 -24.97
N LYS A 437 27.67 -9.80 -24.12
CA LYS A 437 26.91 -9.93 -22.88
C LYS A 437 25.60 -9.16 -22.95
N ILE A 438 24.63 -9.65 -22.19
CA ILE A 438 23.34 -9.01 -21.96
C ILE A 438 23.42 -8.21 -20.67
N VAL A 439 23.18 -6.90 -20.77
CA VAL A 439 23.24 -5.96 -19.65
C VAL A 439 21.82 -5.51 -19.28
N ILE A 440 21.43 -5.71 -18.02
CA ILE A 440 20.11 -5.35 -17.49
C ILE A 440 20.28 -4.40 -16.30
N PRO A 441 19.68 -3.19 -16.31
CA PRO A 441 19.64 -2.30 -15.16
C PRO A 441 19.04 -2.96 -13.90
N ASP A 442 19.78 -2.91 -12.78
CA ASP A 442 19.39 -3.47 -11.49
C ASP A 442 18.86 -2.40 -10.54
N ILE A 443 17.57 -2.11 -10.66
CA ILE A 443 16.88 -1.13 -9.81
C ILE A 443 16.84 -1.58 -8.34
N ARG A 444 16.88 -2.89 -8.05
CA ARG A 444 16.85 -3.36 -6.66
C ARG A 444 18.14 -3.03 -5.94
N THR A 445 19.29 -3.24 -6.59
CA THR A 445 20.58 -2.81 -6.06
C THR A 445 20.65 -1.31 -5.88
N TYR A 446 20.11 -0.54 -6.85
CA TYR A 446 19.99 0.91 -6.70
C TYR A 446 19.20 1.31 -5.45
N ILE A 447 17.97 0.80 -5.28
CA ILE A 447 17.11 1.08 -4.12
C ILE A 447 17.81 0.73 -2.81
N GLN A 448 18.49 -0.43 -2.76
CA GLN A 448 19.22 -0.86 -1.56
C GLN A 448 20.44 0.01 -1.25
N GLY A 449 21.22 0.38 -2.26
CA GLY A 449 22.41 1.22 -2.11
C GLY A 449 22.04 2.66 -1.74
N SER A 450 21.17 3.30 -2.54
CA SER A 450 20.64 4.65 -2.28
C SER A 450 19.88 4.73 -0.95
N GLY A 451 19.18 3.68 -0.54
CA GLY A 451 18.53 3.60 0.77
C GLY A 451 19.50 3.68 1.96
N ARG A 452 20.81 3.57 1.77
CA ARG A 452 21.79 3.77 2.85
C ARG A 452 21.92 5.22 3.29
N SER A 453 21.55 6.19 2.45
CA SER A 453 21.52 7.62 2.83
C SER A 453 20.21 8.07 3.48
N SER A 454 19.23 7.18 3.67
CA SER A 454 17.94 7.52 4.29
C SER A 454 17.53 6.43 5.27
N ARG A 455 17.23 6.80 6.52
CA ARG A 455 16.85 5.84 7.55
C ARG A 455 15.61 6.26 8.31
N LEU A 456 14.72 5.29 8.51
CA LEU A 456 13.57 5.44 9.39
C LEU A 456 14.01 5.41 10.86
N TYR A 457 13.60 6.42 11.62
CA TYR A 457 13.85 6.59 13.04
C TYR A 457 12.58 7.15 13.72
N PRO A 458 12.52 7.23 15.06
CA PRO A 458 11.29 7.67 15.74
C PRO A 458 10.75 9.03 15.29
N GLY A 459 11.61 9.96 14.89
CA GLY A 459 11.24 11.29 14.39
C GLY A 459 11.04 11.38 12.88
N GLY A 460 10.77 10.26 12.18
CA GLY A 460 10.49 10.22 10.74
C GLY A 460 11.60 9.55 9.94
N MET A 461 11.80 9.99 8.70
CA MET A 461 12.89 9.50 7.84
C MET A 461 13.96 10.53 7.61
N THR A 462 15.23 10.10 7.69
CA THR A 462 16.32 11.00 7.35
C THR A 462 16.33 11.30 5.85
N LYS A 463 16.56 12.56 5.48
CA LYS A 463 16.75 12.98 4.08
C LYS A 463 18.11 12.50 3.59
N GLY A 464 18.18 12.00 2.36
CA GLY A 464 19.42 11.69 1.65
C GLY A 464 19.38 12.13 0.20
N ALA A 465 20.51 12.03 -0.48
CA ALA A 465 20.59 12.19 -1.93
C ALA A 465 21.30 11.00 -2.57
N SER A 466 20.90 10.68 -3.80
CA SER A 466 21.47 9.62 -4.61
C SER A 466 21.64 10.13 -6.03
N LEU A 467 22.88 10.16 -6.52
CA LEU A 467 23.20 10.58 -7.88
C LEU A 467 23.67 9.38 -8.71
N VAL A 468 23.10 9.22 -9.89
CA VAL A 468 23.56 8.25 -10.90
C VAL A 468 24.24 9.01 -12.04
N TRP A 469 25.51 8.69 -12.28
CA TRP A 469 26.24 9.17 -13.44
C TRP A 469 26.49 8.01 -14.40
N ASP A 470 26.19 8.23 -15.68
CA ASP A 470 26.53 7.30 -16.76
C ASP A 470 26.52 8.05 -18.10
N ARG A 471 27.45 7.73 -19.00
CA ARG A 471 27.58 8.36 -20.33
C ARG A 471 26.66 7.72 -21.37
N ASP A 472 26.19 6.49 -21.11
CA ASP A 472 25.62 5.61 -22.13
C ASP A 472 24.08 5.61 -22.24
N ARG A 473 23.60 4.99 -23.34
CA ARG A 473 22.20 4.57 -23.53
C ARG A 473 21.61 3.79 -22.34
N LEU A 474 22.45 3.20 -21.49
CA LEU A 474 22.03 2.41 -20.32
C LEU A 474 21.29 3.26 -19.29
N LEU A 475 21.62 4.55 -19.19
CA LEU A 475 20.94 5.46 -18.28
C LEU A 475 19.46 5.60 -18.62
N ASN A 476 19.12 5.78 -19.89
CA ASN A 476 17.72 5.91 -20.31
C ASN A 476 16.92 4.65 -19.99
N ALA A 477 17.51 3.47 -20.23
CA ALA A 477 16.90 2.18 -19.87
C ALA A 477 16.72 2.04 -18.34
N PHE A 478 17.68 2.53 -17.56
CA PHE A 478 17.61 2.55 -16.11
C PHE A 478 16.51 3.49 -15.61
N LEU A 479 16.45 4.73 -16.10
CA LEU A 479 15.43 5.72 -15.73
C LEU A 479 14.01 5.22 -16.04
N LYS A 480 13.81 4.69 -17.25
CA LYS A 480 12.54 4.11 -17.69
C LYS A 480 12.13 2.88 -16.86
N ARG A 481 13.09 2.05 -16.45
CA ARG A 481 12.82 0.92 -15.56
C ARG A 481 12.58 1.39 -14.12
N ALA A 482 13.23 2.46 -13.67
CA ALA A 482 13.07 3.02 -12.34
C ALA A 482 11.68 3.64 -12.13
N SER A 483 11.08 4.27 -13.16
CA SER A 483 9.71 4.81 -13.09
C SER A 483 8.66 3.71 -12.82
N ALA A 484 8.90 2.48 -13.29
CA ALA A 484 8.05 1.32 -12.95
C ALA A 484 8.09 0.95 -11.45
N TYR A 485 9.14 1.36 -10.72
CA TYR A 485 9.27 1.23 -9.27
C TYR A 485 8.84 2.50 -8.50
N ASP A 486 8.16 3.44 -9.16
CA ASP A 486 7.74 4.73 -8.59
C ASP A 486 8.93 5.59 -8.10
N LEU A 487 10.08 5.49 -8.80
CA LEU A 487 11.23 6.37 -8.61
C LEU A 487 11.20 7.49 -9.64
N GLU A 488 11.18 8.74 -9.18
CA GLU A 488 11.24 9.93 -10.02
C GLU A 488 12.66 10.50 -9.96
N PHE A 489 13.33 10.56 -11.11
CA PHE A 489 14.69 11.07 -11.23
C PHE A 489 14.67 12.49 -11.78
N ALA A 490 15.30 13.42 -11.06
CA ALA A 490 15.53 14.78 -11.54
C ALA A 490 16.87 14.89 -12.29
N PRO A 491 16.94 15.60 -13.41
CA PRO A 491 18.22 16.04 -13.97
C PRO A 491 18.94 16.91 -12.94
N LEU A 492 20.25 16.73 -12.77
CA LEU A 492 21.04 17.50 -11.81
C LEU A 492 20.93 19.02 -12.03
N GLU A 493 20.71 19.46 -13.26
CA GLU A 493 20.57 20.87 -13.64
C GLU A 493 19.30 21.53 -13.08
N GLU A 494 18.28 20.74 -12.74
CA GLU A 494 17.02 21.21 -12.15
C GLU A 494 17.03 21.22 -10.61
N VAL A 495 18.13 20.79 -9.99
CA VAL A 495 18.23 20.60 -8.54
C VAL A 495 19.03 21.72 -7.87
N ASP A 496 18.42 22.38 -6.87
CA ASP A 496 19.11 23.31 -5.97
C ASP A 496 19.92 22.53 -4.92
N LEU A 497 21.24 22.49 -5.12
CA LEU A 497 22.19 21.77 -4.26
C LEU A 497 22.31 22.38 -2.86
N ASP A 498 22.17 23.69 -2.72
CA ASP A 498 22.30 24.37 -1.43
C ASP A 498 21.09 24.09 -0.54
N THR A 499 19.90 24.10 -1.14
CA THR A 499 18.67 23.69 -0.44
C THR A 499 18.74 22.21 -0.06
N LEU A 500 19.12 21.32 -0.99
CA LEU A 500 19.22 19.88 -0.72
C LEU A 500 20.22 19.56 0.39
N ARG A 501 21.40 20.20 0.38
CA ARG A 501 22.40 20.02 1.43
C ARG A 501 21.88 20.46 2.79
N ARG A 502 21.22 21.62 2.87
CA ARG A 502 20.64 22.13 4.13
C ARG A 502 19.61 21.15 4.69
N GLU A 503 18.72 20.62 3.87
CA GLU A 503 17.72 19.62 4.29
C GLU A 503 18.39 18.34 4.84
N VAL A 504 19.44 17.84 4.17
CA VAL A 504 20.17 16.65 4.62
C VAL A 504 20.90 16.90 5.94
N ASP A 505 21.56 18.05 6.09
CA ASP A 505 22.27 18.43 7.31
C ASP A 505 21.32 18.62 8.50
N GLU A 506 20.21 19.33 8.30
CA GLU A 506 19.18 19.51 9.32
C GLU A 506 18.57 18.18 9.76
N SER A 507 18.34 17.28 8.80
CA SER A 507 17.85 15.93 9.07
C SER A 507 18.84 15.11 9.91
N ARG A 508 20.16 15.23 9.68
CA ARG A 508 21.19 14.56 10.50
C ARG A 508 21.31 15.16 11.89
N ARG A 509 21.19 16.48 12.04
CA ARG A 509 21.14 17.13 13.37
C ARG A 509 19.94 16.66 14.18
N SER A 510 18.77 16.57 13.53
CA SER A 510 17.53 16.07 14.15
C SER A 510 17.68 14.63 14.62
N TYR A 511 18.25 13.76 13.78
CA TYR A 511 18.57 12.38 14.16
C TYR A 511 19.52 12.28 15.37
N GLY A 512 20.57 13.12 15.41
CA GLY A 512 21.55 13.14 16.51
C GLY A 512 20.98 13.65 17.85
N SER A 513 20.04 14.61 17.79
CA SER A 513 19.44 15.25 18.98
C SER A 513 18.52 14.36 19.82
N LEU A 514 18.15 13.17 19.32
CA LEU A 514 17.30 12.21 20.03
C LEU A 514 17.94 11.59 21.27
N LYS A 515 19.25 11.79 21.49
CA LYS A 515 19.93 11.34 22.71
C LYS A 515 19.67 12.24 23.93
N THR A 516 19.12 13.45 23.74
CA THR A 516 19.18 14.50 24.78
C THR A 516 17.83 15.05 25.27
N GLY A 517 16.67 14.56 24.81
CA GLY A 517 15.40 15.01 25.39
C GLY A 517 14.14 14.46 24.75
N TYR A 518 13.11 14.32 25.59
CA TYR A 518 11.74 13.91 25.25
C TYR A 518 10.97 15.00 24.45
N GLU A 519 11.50 16.23 24.40
CA GLU A 519 10.77 17.46 24.00
C GLU A 519 10.65 17.77 22.50
N ARG A 520 10.79 16.80 21.59
CA ARG A 520 10.39 17.05 20.18
C ARG A 520 9.26 16.11 19.77
N ALA A 521 8.06 16.54 20.16
CA ALA A 521 6.78 16.06 19.64
C ALA A 521 6.77 16.08 18.10
N GLY A 522 6.25 15.00 17.50
CA GLY A 522 6.36 14.69 16.06
C GLY A 522 6.77 13.25 15.77
N LEU A 523 6.86 12.41 16.80
CA LEU A 523 7.12 10.97 16.74
C LEU A 523 6.04 10.26 15.92
N LEU A 524 6.45 9.34 15.04
CA LEU A 524 5.65 8.47 14.18
C LEU A 524 4.14 8.41 14.53
N LYS A 525 3.33 9.10 13.72
CA LYS A 525 1.88 9.23 13.91
C LYS A 525 1.19 7.90 13.63
N THR A 526 0.02 7.67 14.21
CA THR A 526 -0.82 6.49 13.91
C THR A 526 -2.10 6.94 13.25
N ALA A 527 -2.47 6.30 12.14
CA ALA A 527 -3.73 6.61 11.49
C ALA A 527 -4.43 5.37 10.93
N LEU A 528 -5.76 5.34 11.05
CA LEU A 528 -6.63 4.44 10.30
C LEU A 528 -6.97 5.13 8.97
N PHE A 529 -6.68 4.50 7.83
CA PHE A 529 -6.98 5.01 6.51
C PHE A 529 -8.10 4.16 5.86
N ILE A 530 -9.30 4.71 5.75
CA ILE A 530 -10.49 4.01 5.26
C ILE A 530 -10.72 4.37 3.80
N VAL A 531 -10.80 3.37 2.92
CA VAL A 531 -11.14 3.53 1.49
C VAL A 531 -12.40 2.74 1.13
N GLU A 532 -13.01 3.00 -0.03
CA GLU A 532 -14.25 2.30 -0.38
C GLU A 532 -14.02 0.83 -0.80
N SER A 533 -12.96 0.53 -1.57
CA SER A 533 -12.77 -0.80 -2.15
C SER A 533 -11.54 -1.58 -1.64
N PRO A 534 -11.63 -2.93 -1.52
CA PRO A 534 -10.52 -3.78 -1.10
C PRO A 534 -9.29 -3.72 -2.03
N ASN A 535 -9.51 -3.53 -3.33
CA ASN A 535 -8.43 -3.38 -4.30
C ASN A 535 -7.64 -2.12 -4.03
N LYS A 536 -8.33 -0.98 -3.84
CA LYS A 536 -7.68 0.29 -3.51
C LYS A 536 -6.88 0.18 -2.20
N ALA A 537 -7.46 -0.44 -1.15
CA ALA A 537 -6.76 -0.65 0.11
C ALA A 537 -5.45 -1.45 -0.08
N LYS A 538 -5.51 -2.53 -0.86
CA LYS A 538 -4.36 -3.39 -1.16
C LYS A 538 -3.32 -2.67 -2.02
N THR A 539 -3.74 -1.89 -3.01
CA THR A 539 -2.85 -1.11 -3.89
C THR A 539 -2.10 -0.06 -3.08
N ILE A 540 -2.80 0.75 -2.28
CA ILE A 540 -2.17 1.78 -1.44
C ILE A 540 -1.19 1.15 -0.46
N ALA A 541 -1.56 0.05 0.19
CA ALA A 541 -0.68 -0.65 1.11
C ALA A 541 0.61 -1.15 0.43
N LYS A 542 0.55 -1.56 -0.83
CA LYS A 542 1.74 -2.02 -1.58
C LYS A 542 2.73 -0.91 -1.91
N PHE A 543 2.29 0.36 -2.01
CA PHE A 543 3.20 1.49 -2.27
C PHE A 543 4.26 1.67 -1.18
N PHE A 544 3.96 1.24 0.03
CA PHE A 544 4.82 1.37 1.20
C PHE A 544 5.53 0.05 1.56
N GLY A 545 5.54 -0.91 0.63
CA GLY A 545 6.23 -2.20 0.76
C GLY A 545 5.27 -3.38 0.87
N LYS A 546 5.72 -4.46 1.52
CA LYS A 546 4.86 -5.64 1.73
C LYS A 546 4.03 -5.41 2.99
N PRO A 547 2.70 -5.20 2.89
CA PRO A 547 1.90 -4.90 4.06
C PRO A 547 1.80 -6.11 4.99
N SER A 548 1.75 -5.83 6.30
CA SER A 548 1.22 -6.78 7.25
C SER A 548 -0.31 -6.82 7.13
N ARG A 549 -0.91 -7.96 7.42
CA ARG A 549 -2.37 -8.09 7.45
C ARG A 549 -2.83 -8.37 8.86
N ARG A 550 -3.93 -7.73 9.23
CA ARG A 550 -4.69 -8.05 10.41
C ARG A 550 -6.13 -8.36 10.00
N ILE A 551 -6.71 -9.39 10.56
CA ILE A 551 -8.08 -9.81 10.34
C ILE A 551 -8.84 -9.46 11.61
N MET A 552 -9.84 -8.60 11.48
CA MET A 552 -10.74 -8.19 12.56
C MET A 552 -12.17 -8.43 12.11
N ASP A 553 -12.86 -9.37 12.76
CA ASP A 553 -14.26 -9.70 12.51
C ASP A 553 -14.60 -9.89 11.01
N GLY A 554 -13.71 -10.55 10.27
CA GLY A 554 -13.86 -10.83 8.84
C GLY A 554 -13.38 -9.74 7.87
N ILE A 555 -12.91 -8.59 8.38
CA ILE A 555 -12.28 -7.55 7.56
C ILE A 555 -10.76 -7.67 7.62
N VAL A 556 -10.13 -7.49 6.46
CA VAL A 556 -8.68 -7.39 6.33
C VAL A 556 -8.26 -5.92 6.42
N ALA A 557 -7.47 -5.60 7.45
CA ALA A 557 -6.75 -4.35 7.58
C ALA A 557 -5.27 -4.57 7.20
N TYR A 558 -4.72 -3.68 6.38
CA TYR A 558 -3.32 -3.71 5.95
C TYR A 558 -2.51 -2.70 6.75
N GLU A 559 -1.48 -3.14 7.45
CA GLU A 559 -0.61 -2.25 8.22
C GLU A 559 0.71 -2.01 7.50
N VAL A 560 1.05 -0.73 7.35
CA VAL A 560 2.28 -0.24 6.69
C VAL A 560 2.81 0.99 7.39
N THR A 561 4.08 1.31 7.15
CA THR A 561 4.64 2.59 7.60
C THR A 561 5.02 3.44 6.39
N THR A 562 4.69 4.72 6.42
CA THR A 562 5.03 5.66 5.34
C THR A 562 6.35 6.40 5.57
N GLY A 563 6.89 6.33 6.80
CA GLY A 563 7.90 7.25 7.28
C GLY A 563 7.38 8.01 8.50
N ASP A 564 6.31 8.77 8.28
CA ASP A 564 5.72 9.66 9.28
C ASP A 564 4.49 9.05 9.96
N TYR A 565 3.89 8.03 9.33
CA TYR A 565 2.73 7.32 9.85
C TYR A 565 2.99 5.81 9.98
N VAL A 566 2.36 5.19 10.97
CA VAL A 566 1.89 3.80 10.92
C VAL A 566 0.44 3.85 10.46
N LEU A 567 0.22 3.45 9.21
CA LEU A 567 -1.11 3.42 8.60
C LEU A 567 -1.71 2.03 8.76
N THR A 568 -2.94 1.98 9.24
CA THR A 568 -3.83 0.82 9.16
C THR A 568 -4.84 1.09 8.06
N ILE A 569 -4.72 0.44 6.90
CA ILE A 569 -5.55 0.70 5.72
C ILE A 569 -6.65 -0.35 5.65
N VAL A 570 -7.91 0.09 5.59
CA VAL A 570 -9.08 -0.80 5.55
C VAL A 570 -10.06 -0.37 4.47
N ALA A 571 -10.82 -1.33 3.93
CA ALA A 571 -11.89 -1.05 2.98
C ALA A 571 -13.26 -1.12 3.67
N SER A 572 -14.12 -0.12 3.44
CA SER A 572 -15.52 -0.14 3.89
C SER A 572 -16.35 -1.19 3.15
N GLY A 573 -15.94 -1.54 1.92
CA GLY A 573 -16.68 -2.43 1.01
C GLY A 573 -17.73 -1.71 0.16
N GLY A 574 -17.58 -0.40 -0.04
CA GLY A 574 -18.55 0.49 -0.69
C GLY A 574 -19.43 1.22 0.33
N HIS A 575 -20.69 1.44 -0.04
CA HIS A 575 -21.71 1.95 0.90
C HIS A 575 -21.88 0.97 2.06
N VAL A 576 -21.92 1.51 3.27
CA VAL A 576 -22.23 0.74 4.50
C VAL A 576 -23.69 0.85 4.92
N VAL A 577 -24.41 1.82 4.36
CA VAL A 577 -25.83 2.04 4.60
C VAL A 577 -26.51 2.50 3.32
N ASP A 578 -27.82 2.30 3.23
CA ASP A 578 -28.67 2.90 2.19
C ASP A 578 -30.02 3.31 2.80
N LEU A 579 -30.80 4.09 2.07
CA LEU A 579 -32.14 4.50 2.51
C LEU A 579 -32.98 3.26 2.80
N ALA A 580 -33.50 3.17 4.02
CA ALA A 580 -34.46 2.18 4.42
C ALA A 580 -35.69 2.23 3.49
N THR A 581 -36.35 1.10 3.32
CA THR A 581 -37.62 0.99 2.59
C THR A 581 -38.82 1.15 3.52
N GLU A 582 -38.62 0.95 4.83
CA GLU A 582 -39.65 1.06 5.86
C GLU A 582 -39.51 2.34 6.70
N GLY A 583 -40.64 3.00 6.96
CA GLY A 583 -40.74 4.21 7.78
C GLY A 583 -40.76 5.50 6.96
N GLY A 584 -41.54 6.48 7.43
CA GLY A 584 -41.78 7.74 6.72
C GLY A 584 -42.35 7.52 5.31
N TYR A 585 -42.13 8.49 4.42
CA TYR A 585 -42.47 8.37 3.01
C TYR A 585 -41.28 7.77 2.23
N HIS A 586 -41.39 6.46 1.95
CA HIS A 586 -40.37 5.65 1.25
C HIS A 586 -38.95 5.74 1.85
N GLY A 587 -38.86 5.81 3.18
CA GLY A 587 -37.59 5.91 3.93
C GLY A 587 -37.20 7.32 4.37
N VAL A 588 -38.07 8.32 4.23
CA VAL A 588 -37.81 9.71 4.63
C VAL A 588 -38.90 10.19 5.58
N LEU A 589 -38.53 10.55 6.81
CA LEU A 589 -39.45 11.19 7.75
C LEU A 589 -39.65 12.65 7.34
N ILE A 590 -40.88 13.13 7.50
CA ILE A 590 -41.24 14.53 7.29
C ILE A 590 -41.71 15.04 8.65
N GLU A 591 -40.87 15.85 9.28
CA GLU A 591 -41.10 16.38 10.62
C GLU A 591 -41.40 17.89 10.53
N GLY A 592 -42.36 18.38 11.33
CA GLY A 592 -42.76 19.79 11.40
C GLY A 592 -44.03 20.17 10.63
N ASP A 593 -44.67 21.26 11.03
CA ASP A 593 -45.90 21.81 10.44
C ASP A 593 -45.64 23.03 9.54
N GLY A 594 -46.41 23.17 8.46
CA GLY A 594 -46.38 24.35 7.58
C GLY A 594 -45.11 24.51 6.73
N GLU A 595 -44.52 25.71 6.72
CA GLU A 595 -43.39 26.10 5.85
C GLU A 595 -42.00 25.58 6.31
N ARG A 596 -41.88 24.99 7.50
CA ARG A 596 -40.62 24.46 8.05
C ARG A 596 -40.61 22.93 8.15
N ARG A 597 -40.82 22.25 7.02
CA ARG A 597 -40.70 20.79 6.95
C ARG A 597 -39.24 20.36 6.94
N LEU A 598 -38.87 19.51 7.90
CA LEU A 598 -37.59 18.84 7.95
C LEU A 598 -37.71 17.47 7.27
N TYR A 599 -36.88 17.21 6.27
CA TYR A 599 -36.81 15.92 5.59
C TYR A 599 -35.65 15.12 6.16
N VAL A 600 -35.97 14.05 6.90
CA VAL A 600 -34.99 13.25 7.64
C VAL A 600 -34.89 11.86 7.02
N PRO A 601 -33.88 11.59 6.19
CA PRO A 601 -33.65 10.25 5.64
C PRO A 601 -33.33 9.23 6.73
N ILE A 602 -33.92 8.05 6.62
CA ILE A 602 -33.66 6.89 7.46
C ILE A 602 -32.74 5.95 6.69
N TYR A 603 -31.58 5.64 7.27
CA TYR A 603 -30.60 4.72 6.74
C TYR A 603 -30.53 3.44 7.58
N SER A 604 -30.35 2.30 6.92
CA SER A 604 -30.11 1.01 7.58
C SER A 604 -28.97 0.26 6.89
N SER A 605 -28.44 -0.77 7.55
CA SER A 605 -27.31 -1.54 7.01
C SER A 605 -27.69 -2.23 5.70
N ILE A 606 -26.77 -2.20 4.74
CA ILE A 606 -26.91 -2.97 3.50
C ILE A 606 -26.62 -4.44 3.78
N LYS A 607 -27.55 -5.31 3.38
CA LYS A 607 -27.45 -6.77 3.43
C LYS A 607 -27.33 -7.30 2.01
N ARG A 608 -26.41 -8.24 1.80
CA ARG A 608 -26.24 -8.95 0.53
C ARG A 608 -26.43 -10.44 0.74
N CYS A 609 -27.36 -11.04 0.02
CA CYS A 609 -27.53 -12.49 0.02
C CYS A 609 -26.34 -13.15 -0.69
N LEU A 610 -25.69 -14.10 -0.02
CA LEU A 610 -24.55 -14.83 -0.57
C LEU A 610 -24.98 -15.92 -1.58
N ASP A 611 -26.24 -16.36 -1.54
CA ASP A 611 -26.74 -17.40 -2.44
C ASP A 611 -27.24 -16.82 -3.78
N CYS A 612 -27.98 -15.69 -3.75
CA CYS A 612 -28.57 -15.11 -4.97
C CYS A 612 -28.05 -13.71 -5.34
N GLY A 613 -27.17 -13.12 -4.51
CA GLY A 613 -26.54 -11.83 -4.77
C GLY A 613 -27.42 -10.59 -4.57
N HIS A 614 -28.70 -10.75 -4.24
CA HIS A 614 -29.62 -9.62 -4.05
C HIS A 614 -29.22 -8.76 -2.85
N GLN A 615 -29.30 -7.43 -3.01
CA GLN A 615 -29.01 -6.44 -1.98
C GLN A 615 -30.30 -5.78 -1.50
N PHE A 616 -30.41 -5.59 -0.19
CA PHE A 616 -31.58 -5.02 0.47
C PHE A 616 -31.19 -4.42 1.83
N THR A 617 -32.08 -3.64 2.43
CA THR A 617 -31.83 -2.89 3.67
C THR A 617 -32.58 -3.48 4.86
N ASP A 618 -33.83 -3.88 4.68
CA ASP A 618 -34.76 -4.23 5.76
C ASP A 618 -35.12 -5.73 5.74
N GLY A 619 -35.32 -6.30 6.93
CA GLY A 619 -35.63 -7.72 7.13
C GLY A 619 -34.42 -8.62 7.43
N SER A 620 -34.71 -9.81 7.97
CA SER A 620 -33.72 -10.82 8.38
C SER A 620 -33.54 -11.97 7.39
N ARG A 621 -34.33 -12.01 6.31
CA ARG A 621 -34.25 -13.01 5.24
C ARG A 621 -34.16 -12.32 3.89
N CYS A 622 -33.48 -12.95 2.94
CA CYS A 622 -33.41 -12.41 1.59
C CYS A 622 -34.83 -12.35 0.97
N PRO A 623 -35.33 -11.17 0.56
CA PRO A 623 -36.70 -11.03 0.03
C PRO A 623 -36.89 -11.73 -1.31
N ARG A 624 -35.79 -12.02 -2.02
CA ARG A 624 -35.80 -12.70 -3.32
C ARG A 624 -35.83 -14.23 -3.26
N CYS A 625 -35.09 -14.84 -2.33
CA CYS A 625 -34.91 -16.31 -2.28
C CYS A 625 -35.15 -16.93 -0.90
N GLY A 626 -35.45 -16.14 0.13
CA GLY A 626 -35.72 -16.61 1.49
C GLY A 626 -34.48 -17.03 2.31
N SER A 627 -33.29 -17.00 1.71
CA SER A 627 -32.04 -17.40 2.39
C SER A 627 -31.70 -16.55 3.62
N LEU A 628 -31.12 -17.22 4.63
CA LEU A 628 -30.51 -16.63 5.83
C LEU A 628 -29.00 -16.38 5.67
N ASN A 629 -28.40 -16.85 4.58
CA ASN A 629 -26.97 -16.68 4.30
C ASN A 629 -26.70 -15.26 3.78
N LEU A 630 -26.61 -14.32 4.73
CA LEU A 630 -26.52 -12.89 4.47
C LEU A 630 -25.19 -12.33 4.94
N ARG A 631 -24.59 -11.45 4.14
CA ARG A 631 -23.51 -10.57 4.57
C ARG A 631 -24.09 -9.21 4.90
N ASP A 632 -23.97 -8.80 6.16
CA ASP A 632 -24.43 -7.51 6.67
C ASP A 632 -23.25 -6.54 6.81
N SER A 633 -23.41 -5.33 6.29
CA SER A 633 -22.43 -4.24 6.42
C SER A 633 -22.31 -3.68 7.84
N LEU A 634 -23.25 -3.99 8.75
CA LEU A 634 -23.12 -3.66 10.18
C LEU A 634 -21.82 -4.24 10.77
N GLY A 635 -21.45 -5.46 10.38
CA GLY A 635 -20.17 -6.05 10.77
C GLY A 635 -18.99 -5.15 10.40
N ASN A 636 -19.04 -4.54 9.20
CA ASN A 636 -18.01 -3.60 8.78
C ASN A 636 -17.95 -2.34 9.64
N VAL A 637 -19.11 -1.81 10.03
CA VAL A 637 -19.20 -0.63 10.89
C VAL A 637 -18.59 -0.92 12.26
N VAL A 638 -18.92 -2.05 12.88
CA VAL A 638 -18.38 -2.46 14.19
C VAL A 638 -16.86 -2.63 14.13
N SER A 639 -16.32 -3.29 13.10
CA SER A 639 -14.87 -3.42 12.93
C SER A 639 -14.20 -2.07 12.73
N MET A 640 -14.80 -1.16 11.96
CA MET A 640 -14.27 0.18 11.75
C MET A 640 -14.27 1.02 13.04
N ARG A 641 -15.27 0.91 13.92
CA ARG A 641 -15.25 1.55 15.25
C ARG A 641 -14.09 1.05 16.11
N ARG A 642 -13.93 -0.28 16.19
CA ARG A 642 -12.82 -0.92 16.92
C ARG A 642 -11.46 -0.47 16.39
N LEU A 643 -11.29 -0.42 15.06
CA LEU A 643 -10.09 0.10 14.41
C LEU A 643 -9.87 1.59 14.70
N SER A 644 -10.94 2.37 14.72
CA SER A 644 -10.89 3.81 14.95
C SER A 644 -10.45 4.14 16.38
N PHE A 645 -10.86 3.31 17.35
CA PHE A 645 -10.44 3.43 18.74
C PHE A 645 -8.95 3.18 18.92
N GLU A 646 -8.35 2.24 18.17
CA GLU A 646 -6.92 1.96 18.27
C GLU A 646 -6.05 3.13 17.81
N ALA A 647 -6.42 3.76 16.69
CA ALA A 647 -5.65 4.83 16.05
C ALA A 647 -5.88 6.18 16.73
N SER A 648 -4.86 7.04 16.75
CA SER A 648 -5.03 8.42 17.24
C SER A 648 -5.92 9.26 16.32
N ARG A 649 -5.87 8.97 15.02
CA ARG A 649 -6.62 9.69 14.00
C ARG A 649 -7.14 8.76 12.91
N VAL A 650 -8.27 9.11 12.33
CA VAL A 650 -8.93 8.40 11.24
C VAL A 650 -8.94 9.30 10.02
N ILE A 651 -8.61 8.73 8.86
CA ILE A 651 -8.53 9.42 7.59
C ILE A 651 -9.42 8.65 6.61
N ILE A 652 -10.43 9.32 6.06
CA ILE A 652 -11.35 8.72 5.09
C ILE A 652 -10.96 9.18 3.68
N GLY A 653 -10.46 8.24 2.90
CA GLY A 653 -9.93 8.40 1.55
C GLY A 653 -10.81 7.77 0.47
N THR A 654 -12.12 8.06 0.49
CA THR A 654 -13.05 7.61 -0.55
C THR A 654 -12.89 8.40 -1.85
N ASP A 655 -13.49 7.89 -2.92
CA ASP A 655 -13.53 8.56 -4.24
C ASP A 655 -13.89 10.06 -4.14
N PRO A 656 -13.28 10.92 -5.00
CA PRO A 656 -13.41 12.37 -4.91
C PRO A 656 -14.75 12.91 -5.46
N ASP A 657 -15.82 12.11 -5.52
CA ASP A 657 -17.13 12.51 -6.04
C ASP A 657 -18.19 12.67 -4.93
N THR A 658 -19.42 13.06 -5.30
CA THR A 658 -20.51 13.19 -4.32
C THR A 658 -20.89 11.86 -3.66
N GLU A 659 -20.69 10.73 -4.35
CA GLU A 659 -20.98 9.40 -3.82
C GLU A 659 -19.96 9.01 -2.75
N GLY A 660 -18.67 9.16 -3.05
CA GLY A 660 -17.57 8.97 -2.10
C GLY A 660 -17.69 9.92 -0.91
N GLU A 661 -18.13 11.16 -1.10
CA GLU A 661 -18.35 12.10 0.00
C GLU A 661 -19.50 11.65 0.93
N LYS A 662 -20.58 11.10 0.37
CA LYS A 662 -21.65 10.49 1.17
C LYS A 662 -21.14 9.30 1.98
N ILE A 663 -20.38 8.40 1.37
CA ILE A 663 -19.78 7.25 2.07
C ILE A 663 -18.90 7.75 3.21
N SER A 664 -18.08 8.78 2.96
CA SER A 664 -17.26 9.42 3.99
C SER A 664 -18.09 9.96 5.15
N TRP A 665 -19.19 10.64 4.84
CA TRP A 665 -20.12 11.16 5.85
C TRP A 665 -20.78 10.06 6.67
N ASP A 666 -21.24 8.98 6.05
CA ASP A 666 -21.84 7.85 6.77
C ASP A 666 -20.86 7.20 7.73
N ILE A 667 -19.65 6.91 7.24
CA ILE A 667 -18.58 6.31 8.04
C ILE A 667 -18.26 7.23 9.21
N TYR A 668 -18.04 8.52 8.96
CA TYR A 668 -17.80 9.51 10.01
C TYR A 668 -18.88 9.49 11.09
N GLN A 669 -20.16 9.55 10.69
CA GLN A 669 -21.26 9.55 11.65
C GLN A 669 -21.31 8.28 12.49
N LEU A 670 -20.93 7.14 11.93
CA LEU A 670 -20.99 5.85 12.59
C LEU A 670 -19.76 5.51 13.45
N ILE A 671 -18.63 6.20 13.26
CA ILE A 671 -17.38 5.90 13.99
C ILE A 671 -16.90 7.00 14.92
N LYS A 672 -17.35 8.26 14.74
CA LYS A 672 -16.77 9.42 15.44
C LYS A 672 -16.78 9.34 16.96
N ASP A 673 -17.70 8.59 17.57
CA ASP A 673 -17.74 8.45 19.02
C ASP A 673 -16.67 7.47 19.55
N ALA A 674 -16.14 6.60 18.69
CA ALA A 674 -15.01 5.71 18.97
C ALA A 674 -13.67 6.27 18.48
N ALA A 675 -13.68 7.29 17.62
CA ALA A 675 -12.48 7.88 17.03
C ALA A 675 -11.99 9.09 17.83
N GLY A 676 -10.69 9.37 17.77
CA GLY A 676 -10.11 10.64 18.19
C GLY A 676 -10.41 11.75 17.18
N GLU A 677 -9.42 12.03 16.32
CA GLU A 677 -9.58 12.99 15.22
C GLU A 677 -10.04 12.27 13.94
N VAL A 678 -10.96 12.86 13.15
CA VAL A 678 -11.40 12.30 11.87
C VAL A 678 -11.22 13.32 10.74
N TYR A 679 -10.58 12.90 9.65
CA TYR A 679 -10.25 13.73 8.50
C TYR A 679 -10.70 13.11 7.19
N ARG A 680 -10.84 13.95 6.16
CA ARG A 680 -11.09 13.59 4.76
C ARG A 680 -9.81 13.78 3.94
N ALA A 681 -9.43 12.78 3.13
CA ALA A 681 -8.30 12.86 2.21
C ALA A 681 -8.75 12.68 0.75
N GLU A 682 -8.71 13.75 -0.04
CA GLU A 682 -9.09 13.73 -1.46
C GLU A 682 -7.87 13.45 -2.35
N PHE A 683 -7.98 12.50 -3.27
CA PHE A 683 -6.95 12.23 -4.29
C PHE A 683 -7.61 11.76 -5.59
N HIS A 684 -7.07 12.22 -6.71
CA HIS A 684 -7.61 11.93 -8.06
C HIS A 684 -6.84 10.81 -8.79
N GLU A 685 -5.79 10.29 -8.17
CA GLU A 685 -4.93 9.22 -8.68
C GLU A 685 -4.57 8.30 -7.51
N VAL A 686 -4.62 6.97 -7.71
CA VAL A 686 -4.14 6.01 -6.69
C VAL A 686 -2.64 5.79 -6.91
N THR A 687 -1.80 6.76 -6.52
CA THR A 687 -0.34 6.65 -6.60
C THR A 687 0.32 6.97 -5.26
N LYS A 688 1.55 6.49 -5.02
CA LYS A 688 2.30 6.77 -3.79
C LYS A 688 2.39 8.27 -3.51
N ARG A 689 2.70 9.06 -4.56
CA ARG A 689 2.81 10.52 -4.49
C ARG A 689 1.49 11.18 -4.09
N ALA A 690 0.39 10.86 -4.79
CA ALA A 690 -0.92 11.43 -4.49
C ALA A 690 -1.41 11.09 -3.08
N ILE A 691 -1.14 9.86 -2.58
CA ILE A 691 -1.50 9.48 -1.21
C ILE A 691 -0.67 10.25 -0.18
N LEU A 692 0.64 10.43 -0.39
CA LEU A 692 1.49 11.22 0.51
C LEU A 692 1.08 12.70 0.51
N GLU A 693 0.77 13.28 -0.65
CA GLU A 693 0.24 14.64 -0.79
C GLU A 693 -1.09 14.79 -0.03
N ALA A 694 -2.01 13.83 -0.19
CA ALA A 694 -3.31 13.83 0.50
C ALA A 694 -3.17 13.69 2.03
N LEU A 695 -2.20 12.92 2.53
CA LEU A 695 -1.90 12.81 3.96
C LEU A 695 -1.36 14.12 4.56
N ASN A 696 -0.76 14.98 3.74
CA ASN A 696 -0.28 16.31 4.15
C ASN A 696 -1.34 17.40 4.01
N GLN A 697 -2.42 17.15 3.27
CA GLN A 697 -3.51 18.09 2.99
C GLN A 697 -4.86 17.53 3.46
N LEU A 698 -4.93 17.17 4.74
CA LEU A 698 -6.15 16.66 5.35
C LEU A 698 -7.21 17.77 5.47
N GLY A 699 -8.43 17.44 5.10
CA GLY A 699 -9.58 18.35 5.18
C GLY A 699 -10.75 17.78 5.98
N GLU A 700 -11.88 18.47 5.89
CA GLU A 700 -13.16 18.05 6.45
C GLU A 700 -14.11 17.52 5.36
N ILE A 701 -15.17 16.85 5.79
CA ILE A 701 -16.22 16.36 4.88
C ILE A 701 -17.03 17.54 4.35
N ASN A 702 -17.19 17.60 3.03
CA ASN A 702 -17.97 18.63 2.35
C ASN A 702 -19.47 18.34 2.44
N GLU A 703 -20.16 18.96 3.41
CA GLU A 703 -21.61 18.79 3.60
C GLU A 703 -22.44 19.12 2.34
N SER A 704 -21.99 20.03 1.47
CA SER A 704 -22.74 20.40 0.25
C SER A 704 -22.76 19.25 -0.76
N ARG A 705 -21.63 18.55 -0.94
CA ARG A 705 -21.56 17.34 -1.78
C ARG A 705 -22.42 16.21 -1.19
N VAL A 706 -22.44 16.06 0.14
CA VAL A 706 -23.33 15.09 0.82
C VAL A 706 -24.79 15.44 0.58
N LYS A 707 -25.22 16.69 0.78
CA LYS A 707 -26.59 17.13 0.52
C LYS A 707 -27.01 16.88 -0.93
N ALA A 708 -26.13 17.16 -1.89
CA ALA A 708 -26.39 16.89 -3.30
C ALA A 708 -26.63 15.39 -3.55
N GLN A 709 -25.83 14.52 -2.94
CA GLN A 709 -26.03 13.07 -3.02
C GLN A 709 -27.36 12.62 -2.38
N VAL A 710 -27.68 13.14 -1.19
CA VAL A 710 -28.91 12.80 -0.45
C VAL A 710 -30.14 13.21 -1.26
N VAL A 711 -30.18 14.44 -1.78
CA VAL A 711 -31.30 14.93 -2.61
C VAL A 711 -31.46 14.06 -3.85
N ARG A 712 -30.37 13.77 -4.57
CA ARG A 712 -30.40 12.89 -5.74
C ARG A 712 -30.94 11.50 -5.39
N ARG A 713 -30.51 10.92 -4.26
CA ARG A 713 -30.94 9.58 -3.82
C ARG A 713 -32.41 9.55 -3.44
N ILE A 714 -32.92 10.59 -2.78
CA ILE A 714 -34.35 10.74 -2.43
C ILE A 714 -35.18 10.93 -3.69
N GLU A 715 -34.76 11.80 -4.62
CA GLU A 715 -35.45 12.02 -5.89
C GLU A 715 -35.58 10.72 -6.70
N ASP A 716 -34.48 9.98 -6.87
CA ASP A 716 -34.48 8.71 -7.58
C ASP A 716 -35.35 7.66 -6.86
N ARG A 717 -35.40 7.68 -5.51
CA ARG A 717 -36.25 6.80 -4.71
C ARG A 717 -37.74 7.11 -4.92
N TRP A 718 -38.15 8.36 -4.70
CA TRP A 718 -39.56 8.76 -4.76
C TRP A 718 -40.12 8.65 -6.17
N ILE A 719 -39.46 9.26 -7.17
CA ILE A 719 -39.90 9.19 -8.56
C ILE A 719 -39.84 7.75 -9.06
N GLY A 720 -38.78 7.02 -8.71
CA GLY A 720 -38.60 5.64 -9.12
C GLY A 720 -39.69 4.71 -8.58
N PHE A 721 -39.99 4.78 -7.29
CA PHE A 721 -40.99 3.91 -6.66
C PHE A 721 -42.41 4.22 -7.15
N GLU A 722 -42.79 5.49 -7.20
CA GLU A 722 -44.14 5.90 -7.64
C GLU A 722 -44.38 5.55 -9.11
N LEU A 723 -43.45 5.88 -10.01
CA LEU A 723 -43.60 5.54 -11.43
C LEU A 723 -43.53 4.02 -11.66
N SER A 724 -42.65 3.31 -10.94
CA SER A 724 -42.58 1.85 -11.06
C SER A 724 -43.89 1.21 -10.61
N TYR A 725 -44.47 1.66 -9.50
CA TYR A 725 -45.78 1.18 -9.04
C TYR A 725 -46.86 1.36 -10.11
N GLU A 726 -46.94 2.53 -10.74
CA GLU A 726 -47.94 2.82 -11.77
C GLU A 726 -47.77 1.94 -13.01
N VAL A 727 -46.54 1.74 -13.47
CA VAL A 727 -46.24 0.88 -14.63
C VAL A 727 -46.49 -0.60 -14.28
N GLN A 728 -46.08 -1.05 -13.09
CA GLN A 728 -46.34 -2.42 -12.62
C GLN A 728 -47.83 -2.71 -12.52
N ARG A 729 -48.62 -1.75 -12.02
CA ARG A 729 -50.09 -1.81 -11.93
C ARG A 729 -50.72 -1.89 -13.33
N ARG A 730 -50.32 -1.01 -14.25
CA ARG A 730 -50.87 -0.94 -15.60
C ARG A 730 -50.58 -2.19 -16.45
N PHE A 731 -49.40 -2.78 -16.30
CA PHE A 731 -48.99 -3.95 -17.09
C PHE A 731 -49.04 -5.29 -16.32
N ASN A 732 -49.51 -5.27 -15.06
CA ASN A 732 -49.54 -6.42 -14.14
C ASN A 732 -48.21 -7.19 -14.06
N ARG A 733 -47.09 -6.48 -13.98
CA ARG A 733 -45.74 -7.05 -13.96
C ARG A 733 -44.88 -6.37 -12.90
N LYS A 734 -44.68 -7.02 -11.76
CA LYS A 734 -43.92 -6.50 -10.61
C LYS A 734 -42.42 -6.24 -10.86
N ASN A 735 -41.88 -6.76 -11.96
CA ASN A 735 -40.45 -6.60 -12.30
C ASN A 735 -40.18 -5.39 -13.21
N LEU A 736 -41.19 -4.57 -13.50
CA LEU A 736 -41.00 -3.34 -14.29
C LEU A 736 -40.51 -2.20 -13.40
N SER A 737 -39.61 -1.39 -13.95
CA SER A 737 -39.09 -0.18 -13.31
C SER A 737 -39.26 1.02 -14.23
N ALA A 738 -39.63 2.16 -13.64
CA ALA A 738 -39.63 3.46 -14.29
C ALA A 738 -38.87 4.46 -13.41
N GLY A 739 -38.30 5.50 -14.03
CA GLY A 739 -37.45 6.44 -13.30
C GLY A 739 -37.00 7.60 -14.16
N ARG A 740 -36.57 8.67 -13.49
CA ARG A 740 -36.35 10.00 -14.09
C ARG A 740 -35.41 10.00 -15.30
N ALA A 741 -34.32 9.23 -15.28
CA ALA A 741 -33.36 9.18 -16.39
C ALA A 741 -33.60 8.01 -17.36
N GLN A 742 -34.01 6.84 -16.86
CA GLN A 742 -34.22 5.64 -17.69
C GLN A 742 -35.40 5.82 -18.65
N THR A 743 -36.48 6.47 -18.21
CA THR A 743 -37.71 6.60 -19.00
C THR A 743 -37.51 7.53 -20.21
N PRO A 744 -36.92 8.75 -20.08
CA PRO A 744 -36.60 9.57 -21.25
C PRO A 744 -35.60 8.93 -22.20
N THR A 745 -34.57 8.25 -21.67
CA THR A 745 -33.58 7.55 -22.51
C THR A 745 -34.23 6.47 -23.36
N LEU A 746 -35.16 5.69 -22.78
CA LEU A 746 -35.94 4.71 -23.53
C LEU A 746 -36.81 5.40 -24.60
N GLY A 747 -37.39 6.56 -24.28
CA GLY A 747 -38.10 7.41 -25.23
C GLY A 747 -37.25 7.76 -26.46
N TRP A 748 -36.05 8.29 -26.26
CA TRP A 748 -35.14 8.61 -27.36
C TRP A 748 -34.75 7.39 -28.22
N ILE A 749 -34.62 6.22 -27.62
CA ILE A 749 -34.35 4.97 -28.36
C ILE A 749 -35.55 4.61 -29.26
N ILE A 750 -36.77 4.73 -28.72
CA ILE A 750 -38.01 4.48 -29.48
C ILE A 750 -38.14 5.47 -30.62
N GLU A 751 -37.99 6.77 -30.35
CA GLU A 751 -38.03 7.83 -31.37
C GLU A 751 -36.99 7.60 -32.46
N ARG A 752 -35.75 7.29 -32.10
CA ARG A 752 -34.69 6.98 -33.06
C ARG A 752 -34.99 5.73 -33.88
N TYR A 753 -35.63 4.72 -33.30
CA TYR A 753 -36.05 3.52 -34.02
C TYR A 753 -37.18 3.84 -35.01
N GLU A 754 -38.13 4.69 -34.63
CA GLU A 754 -39.19 5.15 -35.53
C GLU A 754 -38.64 5.98 -36.69
N GLU A 755 -37.68 6.88 -36.44
CA GLU A 755 -36.93 7.61 -37.46
C GLU A 755 -36.21 6.66 -38.41
N HIS A 756 -35.52 5.64 -37.87
CA HIS A 756 -34.81 4.64 -38.66
C HIS A 756 -35.72 3.82 -39.57
N ARG A 757 -36.98 3.56 -39.15
CA ARG A 757 -37.97 2.86 -39.98
C ARG A 757 -38.45 3.67 -41.18
N ARG A 758 -38.30 5.01 -41.16
CA ARG A 758 -38.65 5.85 -42.31
C ARG A 758 -37.66 5.58 -43.43
N ARG A 759 -38.14 5.03 -44.55
CA ARG A 759 -37.31 4.78 -45.74
C ARG A 759 -36.79 6.11 -46.28
N LYS A 760 -35.47 6.26 -46.34
CA LYS A 760 -34.80 7.33 -47.07
C LYS A 760 -34.22 6.76 -48.35
N ASP A 761 -34.54 7.37 -49.49
CA ASP A 761 -33.82 7.10 -50.72
C ASP A 761 -32.35 7.51 -50.53
N LEU A 762 -31.43 6.72 -51.10
CA LEU A 762 -30.01 6.94 -50.92
C LEU A 762 -29.30 6.65 -52.22
N THR A 763 -28.55 7.63 -52.71
CA THR A 763 -27.71 7.46 -53.90
C THR A 763 -26.27 7.24 -53.45
N VAL A 764 -25.67 6.13 -53.90
CA VAL A 764 -24.24 5.86 -53.71
C VAL A 764 -23.56 6.01 -55.08
N ILE A 765 -22.62 6.94 -55.18
CA ILE A 765 -21.82 7.18 -56.38
C ILE A 765 -20.46 6.53 -56.15
N THR A 766 -20.10 5.55 -56.96
CA THR A 766 -18.79 4.86 -56.90
C THR A 766 -18.10 4.89 -58.26
N GLY A 767 -16.79 5.17 -58.27
CA GLY A 767 -15.96 5.21 -59.48
C GLY A 767 -14.63 5.90 -59.22
N ASP A 768 -13.58 5.54 -59.95
CA ASP A 768 -12.25 6.16 -59.88
C ASP A 768 -11.67 6.30 -58.46
N GLY A 769 -11.93 5.32 -57.57
CA GLY A 769 -11.47 5.33 -56.18
C GLY A 769 -12.30 6.19 -55.21
N ILE A 770 -13.37 6.84 -55.69
CA ILE A 770 -14.25 7.71 -54.91
C ILE A 770 -15.55 6.98 -54.56
N SER A 771 -16.04 7.18 -53.33
CA SER A 771 -17.35 6.72 -52.87
C SER A 771 -18.06 7.86 -52.16
N ILE A 772 -19.12 8.39 -52.78
CA ILE A 772 -19.92 9.48 -52.23
C ILE A 772 -21.31 8.94 -51.92
N ARG A 773 -21.76 9.22 -50.69
CA ARG A 773 -23.10 8.87 -50.22
C ARG A 773 -23.93 10.13 -50.10
N VAL A 774 -25.05 10.19 -50.82
CA VAL A 774 -25.98 11.33 -50.79
C VAL A 774 -27.37 10.85 -50.37
N GLU A 775 -27.99 11.56 -49.42
CA GLU A 775 -29.40 11.35 -49.08
C GLU A 775 -30.29 11.85 -50.24
N GLY A 776 -31.25 11.02 -50.66
CA GLY A 776 -32.14 11.27 -51.80
C GLY A 776 -31.73 10.53 -53.08
N ARG A 777 -32.60 10.59 -54.09
CA ARG A 777 -32.38 10.00 -55.42
C ARG A 777 -31.84 11.09 -56.37
N ILE A 778 -30.56 11.01 -56.72
CA ILE A 778 -29.93 11.91 -57.71
C ILE A 778 -30.21 11.42 -59.13
N SER A 779 -30.17 10.10 -59.35
CA SER A 779 -30.48 9.49 -60.65
C SER A 779 -30.95 8.05 -60.50
N SER A 780 -31.36 7.43 -61.60
CA SER A 780 -31.50 5.97 -61.66
C SER A 780 -30.14 5.27 -61.50
N PRO A 781 -30.10 4.04 -60.94
CA PRO A 781 -28.88 3.23 -60.89
C PRO A 781 -28.29 2.99 -62.28
N GLY A 782 -26.96 3.08 -62.41
CA GLY A 782 -26.25 2.80 -63.66
C GLY A 782 -24.95 3.59 -63.81
N ALA A 783 -24.14 3.23 -64.82
CA ALA A 783 -22.91 3.94 -65.15
C ALA A 783 -23.23 5.33 -65.70
N ARG A 784 -22.66 6.37 -65.08
CA ARG A 784 -22.86 7.78 -65.42
C ARG A 784 -21.52 8.50 -65.43
N ARG A 785 -21.37 9.52 -66.27
CA ARG A 785 -20.22 10.44 -66.23
C ARG A 785 -20.44 11.48 -65.14
N ALA A 786 -19.50 11.60 -64.22
CA ALA A 786 -19.41 12.67 -63.23
C ALA A 786 -18.21 13.58 -63.55
N ARG A 787 -18.34 14.89 -63.34
CA ARG A 787 -17.25 15.86 -63.49
C ARG A 787 -16.87 16.37 -62.12
N LEU A 788 -15.62 16.16 -61.70
CA LEU A 788 -15.06 16.75 -60.50
C LEU A 788 -14.53 18.15 -60.84
N VAL A 789 -14.93 19.15 -60.06
CA VAL A 789 -14.42 20.51 -60.17
C VAL A 789 -13.81 20.88 -58.82
N PRO A 790 -12.48 21.02 -58.70
CA PRO A 790 -11.85 21.46 -57.46
C PRO A 790 -12.25 22.92 -57.19
N LEU A 791 -12.75 23.18 -55.97
CA LEU A 791 -13.22 24.52 -55.57
C LEU A 791 -12.11 25.31 -54.87
N SER A 792 -11.43 24.70 -53.88
CA SER A 792 -10.27 25.26 -53.19
C SER A 792 -9.38 24.13 -52.68
N VAL A 793 -8.10 24.44 -52.45
CA VAL A 793 -7.14 23.58 -51.76
C VAL A 793 -6.53 24.44 -50.65
N GLU A 794 -6.67 23.99 -49.41
CA GLU A 794 -6.21 24.69 -48.22
C GLU A 794 -5.35 23.75 -47.37
N GLU A 795 -4.26 24.27 -46.81
CA GLU A 795 -3.46 23.55 -45.82
C GLU A 795 -3.90 23.98 -44.42
N GLU A 796 -4.44 23.04 -43.65
CA GLU A 796 -4.89 23.29 -42.27
C GLU A 796 -4.10 22.40 -41.29
N VAL A 797 -3.62 23.01 -40.21
CA VAL A 797 -3.03 22.27 -39.09
C VAL A 797 -4.15 21.77 -38.18
N VAL A 798 -4.55 20.51 -38.36
CA VAL A 798 -5.61 19.89 -37.56
C VAL A 798 -5.09 19.59 -36.16
N ALA A 799 -5.70 20.21 -35.14
CA ALA A 799 -5.39 19.92 -33.75
C ALA A 799 -5.86 18.51 -33.34
N PRO A 800 -5.13 17.81 -32.45
CA PRO A 800 -5.59 16.55 -31.89
C PRO A 800 -6.88 16.76 -31.06
N PRO A 801 -7.72 15.72 -30.89
CA PRO A 801 -8.88 15.78 -30.03
C PRO A 801 -8.47 16.00 -28.55
N PRO A 802 -9.39 16.53 -27.71
CA PRO A 802 -9.16 16.64 -26.28
C PRO A 802 -8.98 15.25 -25.62
N PRO A 803 -8.38 15.20 -24.42
CA PRO A 803 -8.27 13.96 -23.66
C PRO A 803 -9.64 13.43 -23.24
N PHE A 804 -9.69 12.14 -22.87
CA PHE A 804 -10.95 11.48 -22.56
C PHE A 804 -11.65 12.04 -21.31
N THR A 805 -12.94 12.33 -21.45
CA THR A 805 -13.94 12.40 -20.38
C THR A 805 -14.65 11.05 -20.25
N THR A 806 -15.51 10.87 -19.24
CA THR A 806 -16.27 9.62 -19.07
C THR A 806 -17.13 9.27 -20.28
N ASP A 807 -17.84 10.24 -20.84
CA ASP A 807 -18.72 10.04 -21.98
C ASP A 807 -17.93 9.72 -23.27
N GLU A 808 -16.82 10.42 -23.52
CA GLU A 808 -15.96 10.16 -24.67
C GLU A 808 -15.30 8.78 -24.57
N MET A 809 -14.78 8.41 -23.39
CA MET A 809 -14.21 7.08 -23.14
C MET A 809 -15.24 5.97 -23.41
N ILE A 810 -16.47 6.10 -22.92
CA ILE A 810 -17.53 5.11 -23.14
C ILE A 810 -17.87 5.00 -24.64
N ARG A 811 -17.99 6.15 -25.32
CA ARG A 811 -18.31 6.22 -26.75
C ARG A 811 -17.25 5.53 -27.58
N GLU A 812 -15.98 5.84 -27.33
CA GLU A 812 -14.83 5.28 -28.04
C GLU A 812 -14.63 3.79 -27.73
N ALA A 813 -14.80 3.37 -26.48
CA ALA A 813 -14.77 1.96 -26.12
C ALA A 813 -15.88 1.15 -26.83
N SER A 814 -17.06 1.74 -27.01
CA SER A 814 -18.15 1.11 -27.78
C SER A 814 -17.84 1.08 -29.28
N ARG A 815 -17.32 2.18 -29.84
CA ARG A 815 -17.02 2.31 -31.27
C ARG A 815 -15.88 1.39 -31.70
N VAL A 816 -14.77 1.40 -30.97
CA VAL A 816 -13.51 0.71 -31.31
C VAL A 816 -13.48 -0.69 -30.75
N LEU A 817 -13.71 -0.85 -29.44
CA LEU A 817 -13.55 -2.14 -28.74
C LEU A 817 -14.85 -2.98 -28.69
N LYS A 818 -15.97 -2.43 -29.15
CA LYS A 818 -17.30 -3.06 -29.08
C LYS A 818 -17.73 -3.42 -27.66
N LEU A 819 -17.27 -2.63 -26.68
CA LEU A 819 -17.64 -2.80 -25.28
C LEU A 819 -18.95 -2.06 -24.97
N GLY A 820 -19.82 -2.70 -24.20
CA GLY A 820 -20.97 -2.02 -23.60
C GLY A 820 -20.52 -1.05 -22.49
N ALA A 821 -21.31 0.01 -22.25
CA ALA A 821 -20.96 1.07 -21.30
C ALA A 821 -20.62 0.54 -19.90
N ARG A 822 -21.38 -0.42 -19.37
CA ARG A 822 -21.12 -1.05 -18.07
C ARG A 822 -19.73 -1.69 -18.01
N ARG A 823 -19.37 -2.47 -19.04
CA ARG A 823 -18.08 -3.16 -19.09
C ARG A 823 -16.92 -2.18 -19.22
N ALA A 824 -17.09 -1.10 -19.99
CA ALA A 824 -16.09 -0.04 -20.10
C ALA A 824 -15.85 0.64 -18.74
N MET A 825 -16.92 0.96 -18.00
CA MET A 825 -16.82 1.55 -16.65
C MET A 825 -16.19 0.58 -15.63
N ASP A 826 -16.55 -0.70 -15.64
CA ASP A 826 -15.95 -1.71 -14.74
C ASP A 826 -14.43 -1.84 -14.97
N ILE A 827 -14.00 -1.77 -16.23
CA ILE A 827 -12.57 -1.78 -16.60
C ILE A 827 -11.89 -0.50 -16.13
N ALA A 828 -12.50 0.66 -16.37
CA ALA A 828 -11.96 1.95 -15.95
C ALA A 828 -11.81 2.05 -14.42
N GLN A 829 -12.81 1.60 -13.65
CA GLN A 829 -12.72 1.47 -12.19
C GLN A 829 -11.52 0.61 -11.79
N SER A 830 -11.36 -0.55 -12.42
CA SER A 830 -10.26 -1.48 -12.10
C SER A 830 -8.89 -0.86 -12.42
N LEU A 831 -8.77 -0.12 -13.52
CA LEU A 831 -7.53 0.58 -13.89
C LEU A 831 -7.23 1.74 -12.91
N PHE A 832 -8.25 2.47 -12.48
CA PHE A 832 -8.10 3.54 -11.49
C PHE A 832 -7.67 2.99 -10.12
N GLU A 833 -8.33 1.93 -9.62
CA GLU A 833 -7.98 1.27 -8.34
C GLU A 833 -6.58 0.63 -8.35
N ALA A 834 -6.09 0.25 -9.53
CA ALA A 834 -4.73 -0.24 -9.74
C ALA A 834 -3.70 0.90 -9.87
N GLY A 835 -4.13 2.17 -9.87
CA GLY A 835 -3.26 3.32 -9.98
C GLY A 835 -2.69 3.55 -11.37
N LEU A 836 -3.36 3.07 -12.43
CA LEU A 836 -2.90 3.14 -13.83
C LEU A 836 -3.50 4.32 -14.62
N ILE A 837 -4.66 4.81 -14.20
CA ILE A 837 -5.31 6.00 -14.75
C ILE A 837 -5.77 6.95 -13.65
N THR A 838 -6.01 8.21 -14.00
CA THR A 838 -6.74 9.19 -13.18
C THR A 838 -8.20 8.77 -12.96
N TYR A 839 -8.89 9.47 -12.07
CA TYR A 839 -10.29 9.20 -11.76
C TYR A 839 -11.19 9.23 -12.99
N HIS A 840 -11.90 8.12 -13.24
CA HIS A 840 -12.59 7.84 -14.49
C HIS A 840 -14.03 8.41 -14.58
N ARG A 841 -14.56 8.99 -13.50
CA ARG A 841 -15.86 9.69 -13.48
C ARG A 841 -15.62 11.21 -13.51
N THR A 842 -15.40 11.75 -14.70
CA THR A 842 -15.00 13.13 -14.94
C THR A 842 -15.65 13.66 -16.22
N ASP A 843 -16.14 14.89 -16.16
CA ASP A 843 -16.62 15.69 -17.28
C ASP A 843 -15.57 16.72 -17.75
N SER A 844 -14.40 16.75 -17.09
CA SER A 844 -13.34 17.72 -17.34
C SER A 844 -12.33 17.20 -18.35
N THR A 845 -11.90 18.06 -19.26
CA THR A 845 -10.77 17.81 -20.18
C THR A 845 -9.45 18.35 -19.65
N ARG A 846 -9.43 18.94 -18.45
CA ARG A 846 -8.23 19.54 -17.85
C ARG A 846 -7.12 18.52 -17.64
N VAL A 847 -5.88 18.93 -17.91
CA VAL A 847 -4.63 18.21 -17.68
C VAL A 847 -3.80 18.98 -16.65
N GLY A 848 -3.39 18.31 -15.58
CA GLY A 848 -2.52 18.85 -14.55
C GLY A 848 -1.03 18.76 -14.92
N ASP A 849 -0.17 19.40 -14.14
CA ASP A 849 1.28 19.42 -14.41
C ASP A 849 1.90 18.01 -14.38
N ALA A 850 1.36 17.11 -13.54
CA ALA A 850 1.75 15.71 -13.52
C ALA A 850 1.47 15.00 -14.86
N GLY A 851 0.29 15.22 -15.44
CA GLY A 851 -0.07 14.68 -16.75
C GLY A 851 0.82 15.20 -17.88
N LEU A 852 1.16 16.50 -17.83
CA LEU A 852 2.08 17.11 -18.79
C LEU A 852 3.49 16.50 -18.70
N ARG A 853 3.99 16.22 -17.49
CA ARG A 853 5.29 15.53 -17.32
C ARG A 853 5.28 14.12 -17.90
N VAL A 854 4.23 13.35 -17.62
CA VAL A 854 4.06 12.00 -18.18
C VAL A 854 4.06 12.04 -19.71
N ALA A 855 3.35 13.01 -20.31
CA ALA A 855 3.31 13.17 -21.76
C ALA A 855 4.66 13.61 -22.33
N ALA A 856 5.38 14.52 -21.67
CA ALA A 856 6.71 14.97 -22.08
C ALA A 856 7.73 13.82 -22.08
N GLU A 857 7.68 12.94 -21.09
CA GLU A 857 8.57 11.78 -21.00
C GLU A 857 8.33 10.77 -22.13
N VAL A 858 7.07 10.58 -22.54
CA VAL A 858 6.70 9.63 -23.60
C VAL A 858 6.96 10.20 -25.00
N LEU A 859 6.64 11.48 -25.22
CA LEU A 859 6.69 12.11 -26.54
C LEU A 859 8.06 12.73 -26.86
N GLY A 860 8.87 13.08 -25.85
CA GLY A 860 10.17 13.72 -26.06
C GLY A 860 10.04 15.00 -26.88
N ASP A 861 10.73 15.05 -28.02
CA ASP A 861 10.77 16.22 -28.90
C ASP A 861 9.41 16.52 -29.57
N ASP A 862 8.51 15.54 -29.69
CA ASP A 862 7.17 15.71 -30.24
C ASP A 862 6.16 16.31 -29.22
N PHE A 863 6.62 16.58 -27.99
CA PHE A 863 5.76 17.07 -26.92
C PHE A 863 5.32 18.51 -27.14
N VAL A 864 3.99 18.73 -27.14
CA VAL A 864 3.39 20.07 -27.09
C VAL A 864 2.53 20.17 -25.82
N PRO A 865 2.86 21.06 -24.86
CA PRO A 865 2.11 21.18 -23.61
C PRO A 865 0.71 21.76 -23.87
N ARG A 866 -0.32 20.99 -23.54
CA ARG A 866 -1.72 21.40 -23.66
C ARG A 866 -2.45 21.13 -22.35
N ARG A 867 -2.82 22.19 -21.63
CA ARG A 867 -3.56 22.04 -20.36
C ARG A 867 -5.02 21.62 -20.59
N TRP A 868 -5.63 22.02 -21.70
CA TRP A 868 -7.05 21.78 -22.02
C TRP A 868 -8.05 22.29 -20.94
N GLY A 869 -9.20 22.84 -21.36
CA GLY A 869 -10.24 23.35 -20.43
C GLY A 869 -9.79 24.46 -19.44
N LYS A 870 -10.72 24.94 -18.61
CA LYS A 870 -10.46 25.86 -17.48
C LYS A 870 -11.32 25.44 -16.27
N GLY A 871 -10.72 25.31 -15.09
CA GLY A 871 -11.45 25.02 -13.84
C GLY A 871 -12.05 23.61 -13.75
N GLY A 872 -12.49 23.22 -12.54
CA GLY A 872 -13.05 21.90 -12.23
C GLY A 872 -12.24 21.15 -11.16
N ALA A 873 -12.93 20.40 -10.29
CA ALA A 873 -12.30 19.59 -9.23
C ALA A 873 -11.59 18.34 -9.79
N HIS A 874 -11.91 17.93 -11.02
CA HIS A 874 -11.39 16.71 -11.64
C HIS A 874 -10.48 17.00 -12.84
N GLU A 875 -9.55 16.09 -13.07
CA GLU A 875 -8.72 16.00 -14.28
C GLU A 875 -9.42 15.09 -15.32
N CYS A 876 -8.98 15.14 -16.58
CA CYS A 876 -9.35 14.18 -17.61
C CYS A 876 -8.88 12.76 -17.28
N ILE A 877 -9.41 11.77 -17.99
CA ILE A 877 -8.96 10.37 -17.94
C ILE A 877 -7.65 10.23 -18.72
N ARG A 878 -6.54 9.97 -18.03
CA ARG A 878 -5.21 9.77 -18.60
C ARG A 878 -4.40 8.72 -17.83
N PRO A 879 -3.32 8.18 -18.42
CA PRO A 879 -2.36 7.37 -17.69
C PRO A 879 -1.68 8.14 -16.54
N THR A 880 -1.36 7.43 -15.47
CA THR A 880 -0.59 7.97 -14.32
C THR A 880 0.91 7.75 -14.46
N LYS A 881 1.32 6.84 -15.36
CA LYS A 881 2.72 6.43 -15.59
C LYS A 881 3.06 6.54 -17.08
N PRO A 882 4.32 6.84 -17.43
CA PRO A 882 4.83 6.94 -18.81
C PRO A 882 5.05 5.53 -19.41
N LEU A 883 4.05 4.66 -19.30
CA LEU A 883 4.13 3.25 -19.69
C LEU A 883 3.03 2.91 -20.69
N SER A 884 3.43 2.34 -21.82
CA SER A 884 2.51 1.76 -22.79
C SER A 884 1.86 0.48 -22.25
N ALA A 885 0.75 0.07 -22.87
CA ALA A 885 0.07 -1.18 -22.53
C ALA A 885 1.00 -2.42 -22.65
N ARG A 886 1.94 -2.40 -23.61
CA ARG A 886 2.91 -3.51 -23.80
C ARG A 886 3.88 -3.57 -22.62
N GLU A 887 4.40 -2.42 -22.19
CA GLU A 887 5.35 -2.32 -21.08
C GLU A 887 4.71 -2.68 -19.74
N LEU A 888 3.46 -2.24 -19.50
CA LEU A 888 2.71 -2.65 -18.31
C LEU A 888 2.57 -4.17 -18.24
N LEU A 889 2.12 -4.81 -19.33
CA LEU A 889 2.04 -6.27 -19.41
C LEU A 889 3.40 -6.91 -19.14
N ASP A 890 4.47 -6.29 -19.63
CA ASP A 890 5.85 -6.78 -19.51
C ASP A 890 6.45 -6.63 -18.11
N TYR A 891 6.13 -5.58 -17.38
CA TYR A 891 6.53 -5.41 -15.97
C TYR A 891 5.67 -6.22 -15.02
N MET A 892 4.37 -6.39 -15.29
CA MET A 892 3.54 -7.38 -14.61
C MET A 892 4.10 -8.78 -14.80
N ARG A 893 4.53 -9.04 -16.03
CA ARG A 893 5.21 -10.26 -16.40
C ARG A 893 6.49 -10.45 -15.55
N GLU A 894 7.39 -9.49 -15.45
CA GLU A 894 8.60 -9.62 -14.62
C GLU A 894 8.33 -9.72 -13.10
N GLY A 895 7.08 -9.57 -12.65
CA GLY A 895 6.73 -9.47 -11.23
C GLY A 895 7.23 -8.17 -10.59
N ILE A 896 7.48 -7.15 -11.40
CA ILE A 896 7.78 -5.78 -10.96
C ILE A 896 6.47 -5.10 -10.56
N LEU A 897 5.48 -5.17 -11.46
CA LEU A 897 4.10 -4.80 -11.18
C LEU A 897 3.30 -6.07 -10.84
N THR A 898 2.21 -5.92 -10.09
CA THR A 898 1.37 -7.04 -9.63
C THR A 898 0.02 -7.06 -10.28
#